data_AF-A0A9E0ULP2-F1
#
_entry.id   AF-A0A9E0ULP2-F1
#
_cell.length_a   1.000
_cell.length_b   1.000
_cell.length_c   1.000
_cell.angle_alpha   90.00
_cell.angle_beta   90.00
_cell.angle_gamma   90.00
#
_symmetry.space_group_name_H-M   'P 1'
#
loop_
_entity.id
_entity.type
_entity.pdbx_description
1 polymer ?
#
loop_
_entity_poly.entity_id
_entity_poly.type
_entity_poly.pdbx_seq_one_letter_code
_entity_poly.pdbx_strand_id
1 'polypeptide(L)'
;MSRHQIFALSAETPTQLASKLQVWLAGENLLQESGAACRLAICAQDSEELEVLIRQAQTALERGGQIDSPQIFLNTKPVGKIAWLFPGQGSQALGMLMSLRAVWPAFARELEALDRRCIEKFGHSVLDWITAEDNPANAAYLQDTRQAQPALGLVETALAKVWKASGLHADFYAGHSYGEIPALAAAGAFDDDTLLQLSHLRGQLLGEAGDLTPGGMLAARSDVKTLTPLLAALTHQIYVANDNAPKQVILAGSHEALGEAATLLQSAGISTVPLKTACAFHSPLMAPVVSRWQEVLTSIKPAPFTPGQVYANATAYSYSGLPEETRELLTRQITAPVQWRAEIEALHAAGCRVFIEIGSGRVLTDLVGKILGKRPHVRLASDPGKQPAEMALASLFAQLYSLGCNLDLGAFQPVAITKIHAIMTSAPTQPTAPETGFFEANQQAVCAFFQQQQHIVQALEGQNDSALFGELVRANQVIMQDFLATQQAALQLPGGVQIPASARATPFAPAANSTRASAEGWIISQLAEMTGLPAARIGRRTQFESELGIDSITLVELWVQLVERYPGLQSSSDQVSSITCIDDILARIDQATAAPATKPGAPAQGSIEHWLLNEISMLTGLPVDRLNRDTLFEADLGIDSITMVELWIKLVEEFPQFGEHTDGASKVKNVADVLKLVGADTPPQAAMSASKLNEHPASDWLARIRADLVTRIAQETGVDPAKITGQSHFTNDLGLDVFTRERIFEEEIGRNPKLAFAGRELLNVSNLDELSKL
;
A
#
# COMPACT_ATOMS: atom_id res chain seq x y z
N MET A 1 6.65 6.66 5.65
CA MET A 1 5.40 5.97 6.05
C MET A 1 5.79 4.71 6.82
N SER A 2 5.48 4.62 8.10
CA SER A 2 5.80 3.46 8.95
C SER A 2 4.99 2.24 8.48
N ARG A 3 5.65 1.30 7.80
CA ARG A 3 5.01 0.06 7.34
C ARG A 3 5.01 -0.92 8.51
N HIS A 4 3.88 -1.03 9.21
CA HIS A 4 3.69 -2.07 10.22
C HIS A 4 4.05 -3.44 9.61
N GLN A 5 4.86 -4.22 10.31
CA GLN A 5 5.32 -5.53 9.89
C GLN A 5 4.60 -6.61 10.69
N ILE A 6 4.22 -7.69 10.00
CA ILE A 6 3.74 -8.91 10.63
C ILE A 6 4.88 -9.91 10.60
N PHE A 7 5.39 -10.26 11.77
CA PHE A 7 6.29 -11.38 11.94
C PHE A 7 5.50 -12.59 12.40
N ALA A 8 5.66 -13.73 11.74
CA ALA A 8 4.87 -14.93 12.01
C ALA A 8 5.74 -16.18 11.98
N LEU A 9 5.56 -17.04 12.98
CA LEU A 9 6.24 -18.33 13.11
C LEU A 9 5.27 -19.40 13.59
N SER A 10 5.53 -20.64 13.18
CA SER A 10 4.85 -21.82 13.73
C SER A 10 5.84 -22.93 14.11
N ALA A 11 5.47 -23.74 15.10
CA ALA A 11 6.17 -24.97 15.47
C ALA A 11 5.23 -25.94 16.20
N GLU A 12 5.64 -27.19 16.42
CA GLU A 12 4.78 -28.18 17.10
C GLU A 12 4.69 -27.91 18.61
N THR A 13 5.71 -27.28 19.20
CA THR A 13 5.77 -26.99 20.64
C THR A 13 6.20 -25.56 20.96
N PRO A 14 5.82 -25.01 22.13
CA PRO A 14 6.28 -23.69 22.57
C PRO A 14 7.81 -23.59 22.69
N THR A 15 8.47 -24.68 23.10
CA THR A 15 9.94 -24.74 23.19
C THR A 15 10.59 -24.62 21.83
N GLN A 16 10.04 -25.28 20.79
CA GLN A 16 10.54 -25.12 19.43
C GLN A 16 10.30 -23.71 18.88
N LEU A 17 9.19 -23.04 19.24
CA LEU A 17 8.99 -21.63 18.91
C LEU A 17 10.09 -20.76 19.53
N ALA A 18 10.43 -20.98 20.81
CA ALA A 18 11.52 -20.24 21.47
C ALA A 18 12.87 -20.46 20.75
N SER A 19 13.20 -21.70 20.38
CA SER A 19 14.41 -22.01 19.62
C SER A 19 14.42 -21.32 18.25
N LYS A 20 13.28 -21.29 17.54
CA LYS A 20 13.17 -20.56 16.26
C LYS A 20 13.39 -19.06 16.46
N LEU A 21 12.80 -18.43 17.49
CA LEU A 21 13.04 -17.02 17.78
C LEU A 21 14.54 -16.73 18.05
N GLN A 22 15.23 -17.62 18.75
CA GLN A 22 16.66 -17.50 19.00
C GLN A 22 17.49 -17.55 17.70
N VAL A 23 17.14 -18.46 16.78
CA VAL A 23 17.77 -18.58 15.45
C VAL A 23 17.55 -17.30 14.64
N TRP A 24 16.33 -16.75 14.65
CA TRP A 24 16.03 -15.49 13.98
C TRP A 24 16.85 -14.32 14.54
N LEU A 25 16.93 -14.19 15.87
CA LEU A 25 17.73 -13.16 16.54
C LEU A 25 19.24 -13.29 16.27
N ALA A 26 19.71 -14.47 15.83
CA ALA A 26 21.09 -14.71 15.41
C ALA A 26 21.36 -14.31 13.95
N GLY A 27 20.35 -13.81 13.22
CA GLY A 27 20.48 -13.36 11.84
C GLY A 27 20.29 -14.45 10.78
N GLU A 28 19.80 -15.64 11.17
CA GLU A 28 19.54 -16.74 10.23
C GLU A 28 18.14 -16.64 9.62
N ASN A 29 18.04 -16.89 8.31
CA ASN A 29 16.77 -16.92 7.59
C ASN A 29 15.95 -18.14 7.98
N LEU A 30 14.77 -17.91 8.58
CA LEU A 30 13.77 -18.95 8.81
C LEU A 30 12.76 -18.95 7.68
N LEU A 31 12.56 -20.12 7.06
CA LEU A 31 11.41 -20.33 6.19
C LEU A 31 10.13 -20.25 7.03
N GLN A 32 9.13 -19.49 6.54
CA GLN A 32 7.79 -19.51 7.11
C GLN A 32 7.18 -20.90 6.89
N GLU A 33 7.21 -21.73 7.91
CA GLU A 33 6.41 -22.95 7.95
C GLU A 33 4.98 -22.58 8.34
N SER A 34 4.01 -23.01 7.53
CA SER A 34 2.59 -22.97 7.86
C SER A 34 2.13 -24.37 8.26
N GLY A 35 1.16 -24.45 9.18
CA GLY A 35 0.49 -25.72 9.51
C GLY A 35 0.77 -26.31 10.88
N ALA A 36 1.79 -25.85 11.61
CA ALA A 36 2.10 -26.40 12.93
C ALA A 36 1.09 -25.95 14.02
N ALA A 37 1.00 -26.72 15.10
CA ALA A 37 0.00 -26.57 16.15
C ALA A 37 0.18 -25.30 17.02
N CYS A 38 1.42 -24.89 17.28
CA CYS A 38 1.72 -23.67 18.00
C CYS A 38 2.07 -22.56 16.99
N ARG A 39 1.40 -21.41 17.09
CA ARG A 39 1.56 -20.28 16.18
C ARG A 39 1.74 -18.99 16.96
N LEU A 40 2.76 -18.25 16.56
CA LEU A 40 3.12 -16.94 17.09
C LEU A 40 3.03 -15.94 15.95
N ALA A 41 2.38 -14.81 16.19
CA ALA A 41 2.42 -13.65 15.31
C ALA A 41 2.66 -12.38 16.12
N ILE A 42 3.46 -11.46 15.58
CA ILE A 42 3.86 -10.21 16.21
C ILE A 42 3.57 -9.07 15.23
N CYS A 43 2.93 -8.00 15.72
CA CYS A 43 2.73 -6.77 14.98
C CYS A 43 3.63 -5.67 15.51
N ALA A 44 4.60 -5.23 14.70
CA ALA A 44 5.53 -4.17 15.04
C ALA A 44 5.42 -3.02 14.04
N GLN A 45 5.72 -1.80 14.47
CA GLN A 45 5.75 -0.59 13.65
C GLN A 45 7.02 -0.50 12.80
N ASP A 46 8.11 -1.06 13.33
CA ASP A 46 9.43 -1.07 12.72
C ASP A 46 10.26 -2.26 13.24
N SER A 47 11.48 -2.38 12.72
CA SER A 47 12.40 -3.47 13.06
C SER A 47 12.92 -3.41 14.50
N GLU A 48 13.04 -2.21 15.09
CA GLU A 48 13.53 -2.05 16.47
C GLU A 48 12.48 -2.55 17.47
N GLU A 49 11.23 -2.14 17.30
CA GLU A 49 10.10 -2.64 18.09
C GLU A 49 9.92 -4.15 17.89
N LEU A 50 10.07 -4.64 16.66
CA LEU A 50 9.97 -6.07 16.37
C LEU A 50 10.98 -6.89 17.17
N GLU A 51 12.25 -6.46 17.21
CA GLU A 51 13.29 -7.14 17.96
C GLU A 51 12.96 -7.19 19.47
N VAL A 52 12.47 -6.07 20.03
CA VAL A 52 12.03 -6.00 21.43
C VAL A 52 10.89 -6.99 21.71
N LEU A 53 9.88 -7.03 20.85
CA LEU A 53 8.73 -7.92 20.99
C LEU A 53 9.12 -9.40 20.82
N ILE A 54 10.06 -9.71 19.92
CA ILE A 54 10.62 -11.05 19.75
C ILE A 54 11.35 -11.51 21.01
N ARG A 55 12.20 -10.65 21.61
CA ARG A 55 12.90 -10.96 22.86
C ARG A 55 11.91 -11.17 24.02
N GLN A 56 10.84 -10.38 24.07
CA GLN A 56 9.75 -10.56 25.04
C GLN A 56 9.05 -11.90 24.85
N ALA A 57 8.67 -12.24 23.62
CA ALA A 57 8.02 -13.51 23.28
C ALA A 57 8.89 -14.72 23.62
N GLN A 58 10.19 -14.66 23.27
CA GLN A 58 11.16 -15.72 23.58
C GLN A 58 11.27 -15.95 25.09
N THR A 59 11.48 -14.87 25.86
CA THR A 59 11.61 -14.95 27.33
C THR A 59 10.37 -15.57 27.97
N ALA A 60 9.18 -15.22 27.48
CA ALA A 60 7.94 -15.79 28.00
C ALA A 60 7.77 -17.27 27.66
N LEU A 61 8.10 -17.67 26.43
CA LEU A 61 8.05 -19.07 25.98
C LEU A 61 9.03 -19.95 26.76
N GLU A 62 10.26 -19.48 27.01
CA GLU A 62 11.27 -20.19 27.79
C GLU A 62 10.86 -20.38 29.26
N ARG A 63 10.22 -19.37 29.86
CA ARG A 63 9.76 -19.40 31.25
C ARG A 63 8.41 -20.09 31.42
N GLY A 64 7.72 -20.45 30.33
CA GLY A 64 6.35 -20.94 30.36
C GLY A 64 5.32 -19.92 30.89
N GLY A 65 5.63 -18.63 30.75
CA GLY A 65 4.80 -17.52 31.26
C GLY A 65 3.77 -17.03 30.24
N GLN A 66 2.79 -16.25 30.72
CA GLN A 66 1.91 -15.49 29.83
C GLN A 66 2.67 -14.31 29.20
N ILE A 67 2.39 -14.04 27.93
CA ILE A 67 2.88 -12.86 27.23
C ILE A 67 1.86 -11.74 27.46
N ASP A 68 2.27 -10.69 28.16
CA ASP A 68 1.46 -9.48 28.37
C ASP A 68 1.88 -8.42 27.35
N SER A 69 1.40 -8.56 26.13
CA SER A 69 1.58 -7.57 25.05
C SER A 69 0.39 -7.60 24.10
N PRO A 70 -0.20 -6.45 23.75
CA PRO A 70 -1.29 -6.37 22.78
C PRO A 70 -0.82 -6.63 21.34
N GLN A 71 0.49 -6.71 21.10
CA GLN A 71 1.12 -6.88 19.78
C GLN A 71 1.62 -8.30 19.54
N ILE A 72 1.60 -9.17 20.55
CA ILE A 72 2.09 -10.53 20.46
C ILE A 72 0.92 -11.50 20.63
N PHE A 73 0.66 -12.27 19.58
CA PHE A 73 -0.42 -13.23 19.50
C PHE A 73 0.17 -14.64 19.49
N LEU A 74 0.00 -15.36 20.59
CA LEU A 74 0.44 -16.74 20.72
C LEU A 74 -0.75 -17.65 20.93
N ASN A 75 -0.80 -18.70 20.13
CA ASN A 75 -1.70 -19.82 20.35
C ASN A 75 -0.90 -21.12 20.32
N THR A 76 -1.15 -21.98 21.31
CA THR A 76 -0.41 -23.24 21.49
C THR A 76 -1.30 -24.46 21.33
N LYS A 77 -2.57 -24.25 20.94
CA LYS A 77 -3.57 -25.30 20.81
C LYS A 77 -4.39 -25.07 19.53
N PRO A 78 -4.90 -26.13 18.91
CA PRO A 78 -5.88 -25.99 17.84
C PRO A 78 -7.06 -25.14 18.31
N VAL A 79 -7.46 -24.16 17.51
CA VAL A 79 -8.71 -23.44 17.75
C VAL A 79 -9.90 -24.28 17.29
N GLY A 80 -11.08 -23.96 17.80
CA GLY A 80 -12.31 -24.50 17.23
C GLY A 80 -12.67 -23.84 15.90
N LYS A 81 -13.81 -24.24 15.35
CA LYS A 81 -14.30 -23.77 14.04
C LYS A 81 -14.51 -22.24 14.01
N ILE A 82 -14.49 -21.69 12.81
CA ILE A 82 -14.60 -20.26 12.53
C ILE A 82 -15.97 -19.93 11.96
N ALA A 83 -16.62 -18.89 12.50
CA ALA A 83 -17.84 -18.31 11.94
C ALA A 83 -17.58 -16.90 11.43
N TRP A 84 -18.07 -16.60 10.22
CA TRP A 84 -18.21 -15.23 9.72
C TRP A 84 -19.60 -14.69 10.06
N LEU A 85 -19.62 -13.52 10.68
CA LEU A 85 -20.82 -12.84 11.15
C LEU A 85 -21.03 -11.56 10.36
N PHE A 86 -22.20 -11.40 9.77
CA PHE A 86 -22.53 -10.23 8.93
C PHE A 86 -23.51 -9.31 9.66
N PRO A 87 -23.10 -8.06 9.99
CA PRO A 87 -23.96 -7.15 10.71
C PRO A 87 -25.21 -6.76 9.92
N GLY A 88 -26.24 -6.34 10.66
CA GLY A 88 -27.48 -5.84 10.08
C GLY A 88 -27.53 -4.31 10.04
N GLN A 89 -28.68 -3.81 9.55
CA GLN A 89 -29.02 -2.40 9.63
C GLN A 89 -28.95 -1.89 11.08
N GLY A 90 -28.35 -0.72 11.24
CA GLY A 90 -27.91 -0.13 12.51
C GLY A 90 -26.38 -0.07 12.63
N SER A 91 -25.66 -0.77 11.76
CA SER A 91 -24.18 -0.76 11.73
C SER A 91 -23.61 0.18 10.67
N GLN A 92 -24.45 0.70 9.75
CA GLN A 92 -24.04 1.69 8.77
C GLN A 92 -23.68 3.03 9.43
N ALA A 93 -22.60 3.63 8.95
CA ALA A 93 -22.16 4.97 9.31
C ALA A 93 -21.46 5.64 8.12
N LEU A 94 -21.47 6.97 8.08
CA LEU A 94 -20.65 7.71 7.13
C LEU A 94 -19.17 7.36 7.34
N GLY A 95 -18.43 7.22 6.25
CA GLY A 95 -17.03 6.83 6.26
C GLY A 95 -16.76 5.41 6.73
N MET A 96 -17.79 4.56 6.94
CA MET A 96 -17.57 3.19 7.41
C MET A 96 -16.58 2.45 6.52
N LEU A 97 -15.59 1.82 7.14
CA LEU A 97 -14.53 1.04 6.47
C LEU A 97 -13.66 1.83 5.47
N MET A 98 -13.82 3.15 5.32
CA MET A 98 -13.04 3.95 4.37
C MET A 98 -11.57 4.08 4.78
N SER A 99 -11.29 4.02 6.08
CA SER A 99 -9.92 3.92 6.57
C SER A 99 -9.25 2.60 6.15
N LEU A 100 -9.99 1.49 6.06
CA LEU A 100 -9.48 0.25 5.47
C LEU A 100 -9.26 0.38 3.97
N ARG A 101 -10.17 1.04 3.25
CA ARG A 101 -10.01 1.32 1.81
C ARG A 101 -8.70 2.06 1.53
N ALA A 102 -8.33 3.01 2.38
CA ALA A 102 -7.10 3.79 2.22
C ALA A 102 -5.82 2.95 2.36
N VAL A 103 -5.86 1.87 3.15
CA VAL A 103 -4.66 1.11 3.53
C VAL A 103 -4.60 -0.30 2.95
N TRP A 104 -5.71 -0.80 2.39
CA TRP A 104 -5.82 -2.15 1.85
C TRP A 104 -6.25 -2.13 0.38
N PRO A 105 -5.29 -2.11 -0.57
CA PRO A 105 -5.58 -1.97 -2.00
C PRO A 105 -6.51 -3.05 -2.56
N ALA A 106 -6.45 -4.28 -2.03
CA ALA A 106 -7.36 -5.36 -2.43
C ALA A 106 -8.82 -5.01 -2.07
N PHE A 107 -9.06 -4.46 -0.89
CA PHE A 107 -10.38 -4.01 -0.47
C PHE A 107 -10.87 -2.82 -1.30
N ALA A 108 -10.01 -1.85 -1.59
CA ALA A 108 -10.36 -0.74 -2.48
C ALA A 108 -10.81 -1.23 -3.87
N ARG A 109 -10.05 -2.15 -4.50
CA ARG A 109 -10.39 -2.68 -5.82
C ARG A 109 -11.73 -3.42 -5.84
N GLU A 110 -11.97 -4.30 -4.86
CA GLU A 110 -13.24 -5.04 -4.80
C GLU A 110 -14.43 -4.12 -4.53
N LEU A 111 -14.26 -3.13 -3.64
CA LEU A 111 -15.29 -2.15 -3.36
C LEU A 111 -15.67 -1.31 -4.58
N GLU A 112 -14.67 -0.80 -5.32
CA GLU A 112 -14.87 -0.02 -6.54
C GLU A 112 -15.43 -0.86 -7.71
N ALA A 113 -15.06 -2.15 -7.78
CA ALA A 113 -15.64 -3.07 -8.75
C ALA A 113 -17.13 -3.32 -8.49
N LEU A 114 -17.52 -3.54 -7.23
CA LEU A 114 -18.92 -3.72 -6.87
C LEU A 114 -19.72 -2.41 -7.04
N ASP A 115 -19.13 -1.26 -6.72
CA ASP A 115 -19.83 0.03 -6.89
C ASP A 115 -20.08 0.36 -8.36
N ARG A 116 -19.14 0.04 -9.26
CA ARG A 116 -19.39 0.14 -10.72
C ARG A 116 -20.58 -0.70 -11.16
N ARG A 117 -20.76 -1.91 -10.61
CA ARG A 117 -21.96 -2.72 -10.88
C ARG A 117 -23.23 -2.05 -10.36
N CYS A 118 -23.18 -1.39 -9.20
CA CYS A 118 -24.30 -0.60 -8.70
C CYS A 118 -24.65 0.55 -9.67
N ILE A 119 -23.65 1.27 -10.17
CA ILE A 119 -23.85 2.35 -11.16
C ILE A 119 -24.49 1.80 -12.44
N GLU A 120 -23.96 0.71 -12.98
CA GLU A 120 -24.47 0.08 -14.19
C GLU A 120 -25.92 -0.42 -14.04
N LYS A 121 -26.25 -1.00 -12.87
CA LYS A 121 -27.53 -1.66 -12.63
C LYS A 121 -28.62 -0.72 -12.10
N PHE A 122 -28.26 0.25 -11.27
CA PHE A 122 -29.19 1.12 -10.55
C PHE A 122 -29.04 2.61 -10.90
N GLY A 123 -28.03 2.98 -11.71
CA GLY A 123 -27.81 4.35 -12.19
C GLY A 123 -27.18 5.30 -11.17
N HIS A 124 -26.65 4.79 -10.05
CA HIS A 124 -26.01 5.60 -9.01
C HIS A 124 -24.93 4.82 -8.27
N SER A 125 -23.94 5.55 -7.74
CA SER A 125 -22.95 5.00 -6.81
C SER A 125 -23.56 4.84 -5.44
N VAL A 126 -23.37 3.66 -4.85
CA VAL A 126 -23.69 3.39 -3.44
C VAL A 126 -22.53 3.83 -2.55
N LEU A 127 -21.30 3.77 -3.06
CA LEU A 127 -20.10 4.24 -2.37
C LEU A 127 -20.18 5.74 -2.07
N ASP A 128 -20.73 6.55 -2.97
CA ASP A 128 -20.94 8.00 -2.76
C ASP A 128 -21.80 8.30 -1.52
N TRP A 129 -22.74 7.42 -1.15
CA TRP A 129 -23.54 7.59 0.07
C TRP A 129 -22.71 7.35 1.34
N ILE A 130 -21.70 6.49 1.24
CA ILE A 130 -20.81 6.14 2.36
C ILE A 130 -19.73 7.21 2.52
N THR A 131 -19.20 7.73 1.42
CA THR A 131 -18.11 8.73 1.39
C THR A 131 -18.61 10.17 1.43
N ALA A 132 -19.92 10.38 1.50
CA ALA A 132 -20.53 11.70 1.62
C ALA A 132 -19.95 12.47 2.83
N GLU A 133 -19.97 13.81 2.72
CA GLU A 133 -19.52 14.71 3.79
C GLU A 133 -20.20 14.38 5.12
N ASP A 134 -19.42 14.35 6.20
CA ASP A 134 -19.92 14.05 7.54
C ASP A 134 -20.77 15.21 8.08
N ASN A 135 -22.08 15.14 7.80
CA ASN A 135 -23.07 16.07 8.29
C ASN A 135 -24.40 15.35 8.63
N PRO A 136 -25.28 15.97 9.45
CA PRO A 136 -26.52 15.35 9.89
C PRO A 136 -27.47 14.93 8.76
N ALA A 137 -27.47 15.65 7.62
CA ALA A 137 -28.36 15.34 6.50
C ALA A 137 -27.91 14.08 5.76
N ASN A 138 -26.61 13.97 5.45
CA ASN A 138 -26.03 12.78 4.83
C ASN A 138 -26.10 11.57 5.76
N ALA A 139 -25.89 11.79 7.07
CA ALA A 139 -26.04 10.72 8.05
C ALA A 139 -27.49 10.23 8.08
N ALA A 140 -28.49 11.11 8.12
CA ALA A 140 -29.90 10.73 8.06
C ALA A 140 -30.27 10.02 6.74
N TYR A 141 -29.71 10.47 5.61
CA TYR A 141 -29.90 9.84 4.30
C TYR A 141 -29.37 8.39 4.29
N LEU A 142 -28.16 8.15 4.80
CA LEU A 142 -27.61 6.80 4.90
C LEU A 142 -28.38 5.92 5.92
N GLN A 143 -29.03 6.51 6.93
CA GLN A 143 -29.85 5.77 7.89
C GLN A 143 -31.20 5.32 7.32
N ASP A 144 -31.66 5.89 6.21
CA ASP A 144 -32.86 5.40 5.53
C ASP A 144 -32.63 3.96 5.04
N THR A 145 -33.62 3.10 5.26
CA THR A 145 -33.56 1.67 4.95
C THR A 145 -33.24 1.39 3.48
N ARG A 146 -33.68 2.29 2.59
CA ARG A 146 -33.47 2.20 1.13
C ARG A 146 -32.00 2.41 0.75
N GLN A 147 -31.23 3.13 1.58
CA GLN A 147 -29.81 3.40 1.41
C GLN A 147 -28.94 2.47 2.26
N ALA A 148 -29.34 2.23 3.51
CA ALA A 148 -28.57 1.46 4.48
C ALA A 148 -28.29 0.02 4.02
N GLN A 149 -29.31 -0.68 3.49
CA GLN A 149 -29.14 -2.08 3.08
C GLN A 149 -28.21 -2.24 1.88
N PRO A 150 -28.34 -1.48 0.78
CA PRO A 150 -27.34 -1.49 -0.29
C PRO A 150 -25.93 -1.13 0.18
N ALA A 151 -25.80 -0.12 1.04
CA ALA A 151 -24.50 0.32 1.54
C ALA A 151 -23.80 -0.77 2.37
N LEU A 152 -24.52 -1.47 3.24
CA LEU A 152 -24.01 -2.62 3.98
C LEU A 152 -23.65 -3.77 3.03
N GLY A 153 -24.53 -4.11 2.09
CA GLY A 153 -24.28 -5.16 1.10
C GLY A 153 -23.01 -4.93 0.29
N LEU A 154 -22.78 -3.68 -0.11
CA LEU A 154 -21.58 -3.27 -0.84
C LEU A 154 -20.30 -3.56 -0.04
N VAL A 155 -20.20 -3.02 1.18
CA VAL A 155 -18.97 -3.10 1.97
C VAL A 155 -18.72 -4.49 2.57
N GLU A 156 -19.77 -5.18 3.01
CA GLU A 156 -19.67 -6.51 3.60
C GLU A 156 -19.25 -7.55 2.55
N THR A 157 -19.77 -7.42 1.33
CA THR A 157 -19.40 -8.31 0.22
C THR A 157 -17.96 -8.05 -0.24
N ALA A 158 -17.55 -6.79 -0.36
CA ALA A 158 -16.16 -6.44 -0.67
C ALA A 158 -15.19 -7.04 0.38
N LEU A 159 -15.49 -6.88 1.67
CA LEU A 159 -14.71 -7.46 2.77
C LEU A 159 -14.65 -8.99 2.68
N ALA A 160 -15.79 -9.66 2.50
CA ALA A 160 -15.87 -11.12 2.41
C ALA A 160 -15.03 -11.67 1.24
N LYS A 161 -15.07 -11.00 0.08
CA LYS A 161 -14.29 -11.39 -1.11
C LYS A 161 -12.79 -11.28 -0.84
N VAL A 162 -12.34 -10.17 -0.25
CA VAL A 162 -10.91 -9.98 0.04
C VAL A 162 -10.40 -10.92 1.12
N TRP A 163 -11.18 -11.16 2.17
CA TRP A 163 -10.83 -12.17 3.16
C TRP A 163 -10.68 -13.56 2.55
N LYS A 164 -11.64 -13.96 1.70
CA LYS A 164 -11.57 -15.24 0.98
C LYS A 164 -10.34 -15.32 0.06
N ALA A 165 -10.03 -14.24 -0.65
CA ALA A 165 -8.85 -14.14 -1.50
C ALA A 165 -7.54 -14.18 -0.71
N SER A 166 -7.56 -13.71 0.55
CA SER A 166 -6.42 -13.76 1.47
C SER A 166 -6.26 -15.12 2.18
N GLY A 167 -7.04 -16.14 1.79
CA GLY A 167 -6.99 -17.49 2.35
C GLY A 167 -7.78 -17.69 3.65
N LEU A 168 -8.58 -16.70 4.08
CA LEU A 168 -9.48 -16.89 5.22
C LEU A 168 -10.71 -17.69 4.78
N HIS A 169 -10.98 -18.78 5.49
CA HIS A 169 -12.15 -19.62 5.28
C HIS A 169 -12.98 -19.70 6.56
N ALA A 170 -14.31 -19.74 6.41
CA ALA A 170 -15.23 -19.97 7.50
C ALA A 170 -15.78 -21.40 7.44
N ASP A 171 -16.00 -22.00 8.60
CA ASP A 171 -16.80 -23.22 8.73
C ASP A 171 -18.29 -22.91 8.73
N PHE A 172 -18.65 -21.72 9.23
CA PHE A 172 -20.03 -21.27 9.39
C PHE A 172 -20.23 -19.81 8.98
N TYR A 173 -21.45 -19.48 8.60
CA TYR A 173 -21.91 -18.15 8.28
C TYR A 173 -23.20 -17.85 9.03
N ALA A 174 -23.31 -16.64 9.56
CA ALA A 174 -24.51 -16.13 10.18
C ALA A 174 -24.59 -14.64 9.95
N GLY A 175 -25.79 -14.09 9.84
CA GLY A 175 -25.97 -12.67 9.61
C GLY A 175 -27.16 -12.16 10.37
N HIS A 176 -27.09 -10.94 10.92
CA HIS A 176 -28.17 -10.39 11.72
C HIS A 176 -29.15 -9.62 10.84
N SER A 177 -30.40 -10.09 10.76
CA SER A 177 -31.44 -9.47 9.92
C SER A 177 -30.97 -9.34 8.47
N TYR A 178 -30.75 -8.12 7.99
CA TYR A 178 -30.21 -7.87 6.65
C TYR A 178 -28.93 -8.67 6.37
N GLY A 179 -28.03 -8.81 7.34
CA GLY A 179 -26.76 -9.52 7.18
C GLY A 179 -26.90 -11.00 6.78
N GLU A 180 -28.09 -11.60 6.91
CA GLU A 180 -28.34 -12.97 6.43
C GLU A 180 -28.18 -13.10 4.90
N ILE A 181 -28.42 -12.01 4.14
CA ILE A 181 -28.21 -11.98 2.67
C ILE A 181 -26.71 -12.09 2.32
N PRO A 182 -25.81 -11.23 2.83
CA PRO A 182 -24.38 -11.38 2.59
C PRO A 182 -23.79 -12.66 3.20
N ALA A 183 -24.34 -13.18 4.31
CA ALA A 183 -23.95 -14.50 4.83
C ALA A 183 -24.24 -15.63 3.83
N LEU A 184 -25.43 -15.64 3.21
CA LEU A 184 -25.80 -16.58 2.16
C LEU A 184 -24.93 -16.43 0.91
N ALA A 185 -24.62 -15.19 0.50
CA ALA A 185 -23.72 -14.92 -0.63
C ALA A 185 -22.29 -15.41 -0.37
N ALA A 186 -21.75 -15.18 0.83
CA ALA A 186 -20.42 -15.66 1.21
C ALA A 186 -20.31 -17.19 1.21
N ALA A 187 -21.41 -17.88 1.54
CA ALA A 187 -21.54 -19.33 1.42
C ALA A 187 -21.74 -19.83 -0.03
N GLY A 188 -21.94 -18.92 -0.98
CA GLY A 188 -22.08 -19.22 -2.42
C GLY A 188 -23.51 -19.32 -2.92
N ALA A 189 -24.53 -18.97 -2.13
CA ALA A 189 -25.92 -19.03 -2.56
C ALA A 189 -26.26 -17.95 -3.62
N PHE A 190 -25.58 -16.81 -3.57
CA PHE A 190 -25.81 -15.66 -4.46
C PHE A 190 -24.49 -15.19 -5.07
N ASP A 191 -24.53 -14.78 -6.34
CA ASP A 191 -23.46 -14.01 -6.96
C ASP A 191 -23.57 -12.52 -6.59
N ASP A 192 -22.55 -11.74 -6.98
CA ASP A 192 -22.48 -10.30 -6.67
C ASP A 192 -23.72 -9.55 -7.19
N ASP A 193 -24.14 -9.81 -8.43
CA ASP A 193 -25.26 -9.09 -9.05
C ASP A 193 -26.60 -9.40 -8.37
N THR A 194 -26.79 -10.65 -7.94
CA THR A 194 -27.95 -11.10 -7.18
C THR A 194 -27.95 -10.46 -5.79
N LEU A 195 -26.81 -10.47 -5.09
CA LEU A 195 -26.72 -9.86 -3.76
C LEU A 195 -27.00 -8.35 -3.81
N LEU A 196 -26.40 -7.62 -4.76
CA LEU A 196 -26.61 -6.18 -4.89
C LEU A 196 -28.09 -5.87 -5.19
N GLN A 197 -28.73 -6.69 -6.03
CA GLN A 197 -30.16 -6.56 -6.33
C GLN A 197 -31.05 -6.86 -5.14
N LEU A 198 -30.78 -7.93 -4.39
CA LEU A 198 -31.54 -8.27 -3.20
C LEU A 198 -31.40 -7.17 -2.13
N SER A 199 -30.21 -6.60 -1.99
CA SER A 199 -29.94 -5.50 -1.07
C SER A 199 -30.75 -4.25 -1.43
N HIS A 200 -30.79 -3.90 -2.72
CA HIS A 200 -31.57 -2.79 -3.23
C HIS A 200 -33.08 -3.00 -3.07
N LEU A 201 -33.59 -4.13 -3.57
CA LEU A 201 -35.03 -4.42 -3.57
C LEU A 201 -35.58 -4.64 -2.15
N ARG A 202 -34.84 -5.30 -1.26
CA ARG A 202 -35.28 -5.47 0.13
C ARG A 202 -35.27 -4.14 0.87
N GLY A 203 -34.25 -3.31 0.68
CA GLY A 203 -34.20 -1.96 1.24
C GLY A 203 -35.39 -1.11 0.80
N GLN A 204 -35.71 -1.13 -0.49
CA GLN A 204 -36.89 -0.45 -1.04
C GLN A 204 -38.20 -0.95 -0.44
N LEU A 205 -38.45 -2.25 -0.51
CA LEU A 205 -39.69 -2.85 -0.02
C LEU A 205 -39.88 -2.62 1.48
N LEU A 206 -38.82 -2.76 2.28
CA LEU A 206 -38.92 -2.53 3.72
C LEU A 206 -39.07 -1.05 4.08
N GLY A 207 -38.47 -0.13 3.32
CA GLY A 207 -38.75 1.30 3.42
C GLY A 207 -40.22 1.62 3.12
N GLU A 208 -40.75 1.09 2.01
CA GLU A 208 -42.16 1.23 1.64
C GLU A 208 -43.11 0.65 2.70
N ALA A 209 -42.76 -0.48 3.32
CA ALA A 209 -43.55 -1.05 4.42
C ALA A 209 -43.64 -0.08 5.62
N GLY A 210 -42.55 0.64 5.92
CA GLY A 210 -42.55 1.70 6.93
C GLY A 210 -43.49 2.85 6.59
N ASP A 211 -43.58 3.23 5.32
CA ASP A 211 -44.49 4.28 4.86
C ASP A 211 -45.97 3.84 4.95
N LEU A 212 -46.25 2.59 4.55
CA LEU A 212 -47.61 2.02 4.53
C LEU A 212 -48.14 1.71 5.93
N THR A 213 -47.26 1.23 6.81
CA THR A 213 -47.58 0.80 8.17
C THR A 213 -46.57 1.40 9.16
N PRO A 214 -46.72 2.69 9.50
CA PRO A 214 -45.78 3.37 10.39
C PRO A 214 -45.70 2.69 11.76
N GLY A 215 -44.47 2.55 12.26
CA GLY A 215 -44.22 1.96 13.56
C GLY A 215 -42.79 2.24 14.01
N GLY A 216 -42.27 1.41 14.90
CA GLY A 216 -40.89 1.53 15.32
C GLY A 216 -40.41 0.33 16.09
N MET A 217 -39.26 0.50 16.74
CA MET A 217 -38.64 -0.54 17.56
C MET A 217 -38.13 0.01 18.89
N LEU A 218 -38.19 -0.81 19.93
CA LEU A 218 -37.79 -0.48 21.29
C LEU A 218 -36.88 -1.58 21.85
N ALA A 219 -35.64 -1.24 22.17
CA ALA A 219 -34.73 -2.15 22.86
C ALA A 219 -35.09 -2.21 24.34
N ALA A 220 -35.38 -3.39 24.87
CA ALA A 220 -35.64 -3.64 26.28
C ALA A 220 -34.47 -4.39 26.92
N ARG A 221 -34.00 -3.91 28.08
CA ARG A 221 -32.92 -4.52 28.85
C ARG A 221 -33.44 -5.67 29.72
N SER A 222 -33.92 -6.73 29.08
CA SER A 222 -34.51 -7.90 29.73
C SER A 222 -34.37 -9.14 28.82
N ASP A 223 -34.93 -10.27 29.26
CA ASP A 223 -35.04 -11.50 28.48
C ASP A 223 -36.50 -11.75 28.04
N VAL A 224 -36.68 -12.60 27.02
CA VAL A 224 -38.01 -12.92 26.46
C VAL A 224 -38.96 -13.52 27.50
N LYS A 225 -38.45 -14.38 28.40
CA LYS A 225 -39.27 -15.07 29.41
C LYS A 225 -39.84 -14.07 30.43
N THR A 226 -39.06 -13.08 30.83
CA THR A 226 -39.47 -12.00 31.72
C THR A 226 -40.43 -11.03 31.02
N LEU A 227 -40.20 -10.70 29.74
CA LEU A 227 -41.03 -9.77 28.99
C LEU A 227 -42.40 -10.34 28.62
N THR A 228 -42.47 -11.60 28.19
CA THR A 228 -43.70 -12.24 27.68
C THR A 228 -44.95 -11.99 28.55
N PRO A 229 -44.95 -12.24 29.88
CA PRO A 229 -46.13 -12.00 30.70
C PRO A 229 -46.47 -10.51 30.87
N LEU A 230 -45.48 -9.61 30.82
CA LEU A 230 -45.70 -8.17 30.88
C LEU A 230 -46.35 -7.67 29.60
N LEU A 231 -45.83 -8.09 28.44
CA LEU A 231 -46.34 -7.67 27.14
C LEU A 231 -47.76 -8.18 26.89
N ALA A 232 -48.14 -9.32 27.46
CA ALA A 232 -49.50 -9.84 27.39
C ALA A 232 -50.55 -8.98 28.11
N ALA A 233 -50.12 -8.06 29.00
CA ALA A 233 -51.00 -7.12 29.68
C ALA A 233 -51.25 -5.82 28.89
N LEU A 234 -50.58 -5.64 27.75
CA LEU A 234 -50.75 -4.45 26.92
C LEU A 234 -52.06 -4.47 26.14
N THR A 235 -52.62 -3.28 25.97
CA THR A 235 -53.84 -3.07 25.19
C THR A 235 -53.54 -3.15 23.70
N HIS A 236 -52.43 -2.54 23.28
CA HIS A 236 -51.97 -2.57 21.88
C HIS A 236 -51.05 -3.76 21.63
N GLN A 237 -51.14 -4.33 20.43
CA GLN A 237 -50.29 -5.46 20.04
C GLN A 237 -48.84 -5.01 19.85
N ILE A 238 -47.93 -5.76 20.47
CA ILE A 238 -46.49 -5.60 20.36
C ILE A 238 -45.84 -6.97 20.12
N TYR A 239 -44.74 -6.97 19.39
CA TYR A 239 -44.07 -8.20 18.96
C TYR A 239 -42.62 -8.19 19.44
N VAL A 240 -42.12 -9.36 19.81
CA VAL A 240 -40.68 -9.58 19.94
C VAL A 240 -40.11 -9.66 18.53
N ALA A 241 -39.27 -8.71 18.15
CA ALA A 241 -38.62 -8.64 16.85
C ALA A 241 -37.23 -9.29 16.85
N ASN A 242 -36.50 -9.20 17.97
CA ASN A 242 -35.20 -9.84 18.09
C ASN A 242 -34.95 -10.34 19.52
N ASP A 243 -34.48 -11.58 19.68
CA ASP A 243 -33.82 -12.09 20.90
C ASP A 243 -32.31 -12.01 20.68
N ASN A 244 -31.71 -10.86 21.00
CA ASN A 244 -30.32 -10.56 20.67
C ASN A 244 -29.34 -11.10 21.69
N ALA A 245 -29.63 -11.00 22.99
CA ALA A 245 -28.75 -11.45 24.05
C ALA A 245 -29.55 -11.69 25.33
N PRO A 246 -28.98 -12.36 26.35
CA PRO A 246 -29.70 -12.69 27.59
C PRO A 246 -30.33 -11.51 28.33
N LYS A 247 -29.93 -10.27 28.03
CA LYS A 247 -30.50 -9.03 28.61
C LYS A 247 -30.82 -7.98 27.55
N GLN A 248 -31.06 -8.39 26.30
CA GLN A 248 -31.36 -7.48 25.20
C GLN A 248 -32.36 -8.13 24.25
N VAL A 249 -33.61 -7.66 24.32
CA VAL A 249 -34.70 -8.03 23.41
C VAL A 249 -35.17 -6.77 22.70
N ILE A 250 -35.46 -6.86 21.41
CA ILE A 250 -36.03 -5.75 20.64
C ILE A 250 -37.51 -6.02 20.43
N LEU A 251 -38.33 -5.03 20.74
CA LEU A 251 -39.77 -5.03 20.53
C LEU A 251 -40.12 -4.20 19.30
N ALA A 252 -41.16 -4.58 18.57
CA ALA A 252 -41.66 -3.87 17.41
C ALA A 252 -43.20 -3.72 17.49
N GLY A 253 -43.72 -2.60 17.02
CA GLY A 253 -45.15 -2.29 17.04
C GLY A 253 -45.46 -0.88 16.56
N SER A 254 -46.72 -0.46 16.70
CA SER A 254 -47.12 0.92 16.46
C SER A 254 -46.51 1.87 17.51
N HIS A 255 -46.49 3.17 17.23
CA HIS A 255 -45.97 4.17 18.16
C HIS A 255 -46.71 4.15 19.51
N GLU A 256 -48.03 3.91 19.49
CA GLU A 256 -48.86 3.76 20.68
C GLU A 256 -48.48 2.51 21.48
N ALA A 257 -48.31 1.38 20.81
CA ALA A 257 -47.91 0.12 21.44
C ALA A 257 -46.53 0.24 22.10
N LEU A 258 -45.58 0.90 21.44
CA LEU A 258 -44.24 1.12 21.98
C LEU A 258 -44.25 2.08 23.17
N GLY A 259 -45.09 3.13 23.14
CA GLY A 259 -45.27 4.06 24.26
C GLY A 259 -45.90 3.39 25.49
N GLU A 260 -46.92 2.55 25.28
CA GLU A 260 -47.54 1.75 26.33
C GLU A 260 -46.53 0.76 26.94
N ALA A 261 -45.80 0.03 26.09
CA ALA A 261 -44.78 -0.91 26.52
C ALA A 261 -43.64 -0.21 27.29
N ALA A 262 -43.14 0.93 26.82
CA ALA A 262 -42.10 1.68 27.52
C ALA A 262 -42.54 2.08 28.93
N THR A 263 -43.78 2.56 29.08
CA THR A 263 -44.34 2.96 30.38
C THR A 263 -44.47 1.75 31.31
N LEU A 264 -45.04 0.65 30.81
CA LEU A 264 -45.20 -0.58 31.59
C LEU A 264 -43.85 -1.14 32.04
N LEU A 265 -42.90 -1.27 31.11
CA LEU A 265 -41.57 -1.81 31.39
C LEU A 265 -40.79 -0.92 32.36
N GLN A 266 -40.89 0.40 32.23
CA GLN A 266 -40.30 1.33 33.20
C GLN A 266 -40.88 1.13 34.60
N SER A 267 -42.19 0.95 34.74
CA SER A 267 -42.83 0.68 36.04
C SER A 267 -42.39 -0.65 36.66
N ALA A 268 -42.01 -1.63 35.82
CA ALA A 268 -41.44 -2.90 36.23
C ALA A 268 -39.91 -2.84 36.47
N GLY A 269 -39.29 -1.66 36.39
CA GLY A 269 -37.85 -1.47 36.58
C GLY A 269 -36.98 -1.91 35.39
N ILE A 270 -37.57 -2.13 34.21
CA ILE A 270 -36.88 -2.54 32.99
C ILE A 270 -36.60 -1.30 32.14
N SER A 271 -35.32 -1.03 31.90
CA SER A 271 -34.88 0.08 31.03
C SER A 271 -35.14 -0.23 29.56
N THR A 272 -35.62 0.78 28.83
CA THR A 272 -35.88 0.70 27.39
C THR A 272 -35.22 1.85 26.63
N VAL A 273 -34.82 1.61 25.38
CA VAL A 273 -34.22 2.61 24.48
C VAL A 273 -34.90 2.52 23.11
N PRO A 274 -35.49 3.61 22.58
CA PRO A 274 -36.07 3.61 21.23
C PRO A 274 -34.95 3.49 20.19
N LEU A 275 -35.17 2.69 19.16
CA LEU A 275 -34.25 2.59 18.02
C LEU A 275 -34.61 3.64 16.96
N LYS A 276 -33.59 4.14 16.25
CA LYS A 276 -33.75 5.14 15.18
C LYS A 276 -34.25 4.49 13.89
N THR A 277 -35.50 4.02 13.90
CA THR A 277 -36.17 3.48 12.72
C THR A 277 -37.66 3.79 12.78
N ALA A 278 -38.25 4.12 11.63
CA ALA A 278 -39.70 4.30 11.46
C ALA A 278 -40.41 2.99 11.05
N CYS A 279 -39.66 1.88 10.96
CA CYS A 279 -40.16 0.58 10.54
C CYS A 279 -40.18 -0.40 11.73
N ALA A 280 -41.27 -1.14 11.88
CA ALA A 280 -41.42 -2.21 12.84
C ALA A 280 -40.95 -3.56 12.26
N PHE A 281 -39.64 -3.69 11.97
CA PHE A 281 -39.06 -4.88 11.33
C PHE A 281 -39.34 -6.17 12.13
N HIS A 282 -39.33 -7.32 11.43
CA HIS A 282 -39.51 -8.64 12.04
C HIS A 282 -40.81 -8.77 12.84
N SER A 283 -41.88 -8.15 12.31
CA SER A 283 -43.20 -8.20 12.90
C SER A 283 -44.27 -8.28 11.80
N PRO A 284 -45.52 -8.64 12.15
CA PRO A 284 -46.64 -8.62 11.21
C PRO A 284 -46.90 -7.27 10.54
N LEU A 285 -46.40 -6.15 11.07
CA LEU A 285 -46.53 -4.85 10.41
C LEU A 285 -45.80 -4.83 9.06
N MET A 286 -44.79 -5.67 8.83
CA MET A 286 -44.11 -5.77 7.53
C MET A 286 -44.87 -6.59 6.48
N ALA A 287 -46.03 -7.16 6.82
CA ALA A 287 -46.83 -8.00 5.91
C ALA A 287 -47.17 -7.37 4.53
N PRO A 288 -47.43 -6.05 4.40
CA PRO A 288 -47.84 -5.46 3.11
C PRO A 288 -46.88 -5.69 1.95
N VAL A 289 -45.59 -5.96 2.23
CA VAL A 289 -44.56 -6.13 1.19
C VAL A 289 -44.07 -7.56 1.03
N VAL A 290 -44.55 -8.50 1.84
CA VAL A 290 -44.08 -9.90 1.85
C VAL A 290 -44.35 -10.60 0.51
N SER A 291 -45.51 -10.40 -0.10
CA SER A 291 -45.83 -11.02 -1.41
C SER A 291 -44.90 -10.52 -2.51
N ARG A 292 -44.63 -9.21 -2.56
CA ARG A 292 -43.68 -8.61 -3.51
C ARG A 292 -42.26 -9.09 -3.26
N TRP A 293 -41.86 -9.25 -2.00
CA TRP A 293 -40.57 -9.85 -1.67
C TRP A 293 -40.46 -11.31 -2.11
N GLN A 294 -41.54 -12.09 -1.94
CA GLN A 294 -41.61 -13.46 -2.44
C GLN A 294 -41.51 -13.54 -3.97
N GLU A 295 -42.11 -12.61 -4.70
CA GLU A 295 -41.96 -12.50 -6.16
C GLU A 295 -40.50 -12.23 -6.56
N VAL A 296 -39.84 -11.29 -5.88
CA VAL A 296 -38.39 -11.03 -6.06
C VAL A 296 -37.58 -12.32 -5.80
N LEU A 297 -37.83 -12.99 -4.68
CA LEU A 297 -37.14 -14.23 -4.34
C LEU A 297 -37.44 -15.38 -5.32
N THR A 298 -38.62 -15.40 -5.93
CA THR A 298 -38.97 -16.41 -6.95
C THR A 298 -38.20 -16.20 -8.25
N SER A 299 -37.90 -14.93 -8.58
CA SER A 299 -37.14 -14.55 -9.77
C SER A 299 -35.64 -14.87 -9.68
N ILE A 300 -35.09 -14.98 -8.46
CA ILE A 300 -33.70 -15.40 -8.24
C ILE A 300 -33.57 -16.92 -8.22
N LYS A 301 -32.38 -17.40 -8.59
CA LYS A 301 -32.01 -18.82 -8.53
C LYS A 301 -30.83 -18.97 -7.58
N PRO A 302 -31.07 -19.13 -6.27
CA PRO A 302 -29.98 -19.41 -5.34
C PRO A 302 -29.22 -20.66 -5.80
N ALA A 303 -27.90 -20.63 -5.76
CA ALA A 303 -27.10 -21.81 -6.00
C ALA A 303 -27.10 -22.72 -4.75
N PRO A 304 -27.02 -24.05 -4.92
CA PRO A 304 -26.79 -24.94 -3.79
C PRO A 304 -25.47 -24.66 -3.11
N PHE A 305 -25.44 -24.76 -1.78
CA PHE A 305 -24.24 -24.63 -0.96
C PHE A 305 -24.17 -25.75 0.08
N THR A 306 -23.06 -25.84 0.80
CA THR A 306 -22.83 -26.92 1.76
C THR A 306 -23.86 -26.85 2.91
N PRO A 307 -24.64 -27.93 3.15
CA PRO A 307 -25.59 -27.98 4.26
C PRO A 307 -24.90 -27.74 5.61
N GLY A 308 -25.58 -27.08 6.53
CA GLY A 308 -25.04 -26.89 7.89
C GLY A 308 -24.09 -25.69 8.06
N GLN A 309 -23.75 -24.97 6.98
CA GLN A 309 -22.83 -23.83 7.05
C GLN A 309 -23.52 -22.52 7.42
N VAL A 310 -24.69 -22.23 6.85
CA VAL A 310 -25.40 -20.96 7.09
C VAL A 310 -26.50 -21.17 8.11
N TYR A 311 -26.68 -20.25 9.07
CA TYR A 311 -27.74 -20.31 10.07
C TYR A 311 -28.83 -19.27 9.80
N ALA A 312 -30.08 -19.67 10.01
CA ALA A 312 -31.25 -18.86 9.66
C ALA A 312 -31.79 -18.07 10.85
N ASN A 313 -32.05 -16.79 10.69
CA ASN A 313 -32.55 -15.95 11.79
C ASN A 313 -33.90 -16.39 12.32
N ALA A 314 -34.80 -16.84 11.43
CA ALA A 314 -36.18 -17.17 11.77
C ALA A 314 -36.31 -18.46 12.59
N THR A 315 -35.30 -19.34 12.56
CA THR A 315 -35.37 -20.68 13.16
C THR A 315 -34.21 -20.98 14.09
N ALA A 316 -33.09 -20.25 13.98
CA ALA A 316 -31.79 -20.54 14.58
C ALA A 316 -31.16 -21.89 14.18
N TYR A 317 -31.74 -22.59 13.20
CA TYR A 317 -31.17 -23.81 12.63
C TYR A 317 -30.41 -23.49 11.35
N SER A 318 -29.52 -24.39 10.97
CA SER A 318 -28.78 -24.27 9.72
C SER A 318 -29.66 -24.53 8.50
N TYR A 319 -29.44 -23.79 7.43
CA TYR A 319 -29.98 -24.08 6.10
C TYR A 319 -29.55 -25.47 5.61
N SER A 320 -30.44 -26.14 4.87
CA SER A 320 -30.12 -27.38 4.16
C SER A 320 -29.24 -27.17 2.92
N GLY A 321 -29.06 -25.92 2.48
CA GLY A 321 -28.36 -25.58 1.24
C GLY A 321 -29.23 -25.65 -0.01
N LEU A 322 -30.54 -25.96 0.12
CA LEU A 322 -31.45 -26.10 -1.01
C LEU A 322 -32.09 -24.75 -1.41
N PRO A 323 -32.17 -24.42 -2.72
CA PRO A 323 -32.70 -23.13 -3.17
C PRO A 323 -34.15 -22.84 -2.77
N GLU A 324 -35.02 -23.85 -2.68
CA GLU A 324 -36.42 -23.66 -2.28
C GLU A 324 -36.54 -23.24 -0.81
N GLU A 325 -35.86 -23.95 0.09
CA GLU A 325 -35.83 -23.62 1.51
C GLU A 325 -35.19 -22.23 1.73
N THR A 326 -34.13 -21.90 0.97
CA THR A 326 -33.52 -20.55 1.03
C THR A 326 -34.54 -19.45 0.76
N ARG A 327 -35.37 -19.62 -0.27
CA ARG A 327 -36.43 -18.65 -0.61
C ARG A 327 -37.53 -18.61 0.44
N GLU A 328 -37.95 -19.76 0.96
CA GLU A 328 -38.96 -19.86 2.01
C GLU A 328 -38.52 -19.13 3.28
N LEU A 329 -37.31 -19.43 3.77
CA LEU A 329 -36.78 -18.85 5.00
C LEU A 329 -36.54 -17.34 4.86
N LEU A 330 -36.00 -16.86 3.73
CA LEU A 330 -35.86 -15.43 3.48
C LEU A 330 -37.20 -14.69 3.33
N THR A 331 -38.24 -15.35 2.83
CA THR A 331 -39.60 -14.79 2.81
C THR A 331 -40.13 -14.66 4.24
N ARG A 332 -40.01 -15.74 5.03
CA ARG A 332 -40.42 -15.78 6.44
C ARG A 332 -39.66 -14.76 7.30
N GLN A 333 -38.38 -14.53 7.01
CA GLN A 333 -37.49 -13.65 7.76
C GLN A 333 -38.04 -12.23 7.95
N ILE A 334 -38.80 -11.71 6.98
CA ILE A 334 -39.35 -10.35 7.00
C ILE A 334 -40.26 -10.10 8.22
N THR A 335 -41.04 -11.10 8.61
CA THR A 335 -42.06 -10.99 9.67
C THR A 335 -41.76 -11.85 10.90
N ALA A 336 -40.84 -12.82 10.79
CA ALA A 336 -40.42 -13.65 11.90
C ALA A 336 -39.34 -12.96 12.76
N PRO A 337 -39.33 -13.20 14.08
CA PRO A 337 -38.29 -12.69 14.96
C PRO A 337 -36.90 -13.22 14.59
N VAL A 338 -35.88 -12.37 14.78
CA VAL A 338 -34.48 -12.78 14.70
C VAL A 338 -34.08 -13.48 15.99
N GLN A 339 -33.83 -14.79 15.92
CA GLN A 339 -33.43 -15.66 17.04
C GLN A 339 -31.92 -15.64 17.28
N TRP A 340 -31.28 -14.47 17.26
CA TRP A 340 -29.81 -14.33 17.25
C TRP A 340 -29.11 -15.02 18.43
N ARG A 341 -29.67 -14.90 19.63
CA ARG A 341 -29.14 -15.60 20.81
C ARG A 341 -29.09 -17.10 20.59
N ALA A 342 -30.18 -17.70 20.10
CA ALA A 342 -30.24 -19.14 19.83
C ALA A 342 -29.30 -19.53 18.67
N GLU A 343 -29.13 -18.66 17.68
CA GLU A 343 -28.23 -18.87 16.54
C GLU A 343 -26.76 -18.97 16.98
N ILE A 344 -26.30 -18.05 17.84
CA ILE A 344 -24.94 -18.08 18.41
C ILE A 344 -24.74 -19.31 19.31
N GLU A 345 -25.76 -19.69 20.09
CA GLU A 345 -25.72 -20.92 20.90
C GLU A 345 -25.58 -22.17 20.02
N ALA A 346 -26.30 -22.23 18.90
CA ALA A 346 -26.22 -23.33 17.95
C ALA A 346 -24.84 -23.41 17.27
N LEU A 347 -24.29 -22.28 16.84
CA LEU A 347 -22.92 -22.19 16.31
C LEU A 347 -21.88 -22.68 17.33
N HIS A 348 -21.99 -22.24 18.58
CA HIS A 348 -21.07 -22.68 19.64
C HIS A 348 -21.18 -24.18 19.91
N ALA A 349 -22.40 -24.72 19.94
CA ALA A 349 -22.67 -26.15 20.07
C ALA A 349 -22.11 -26.96 18.89
N ALA A 350 -22.11 -26.40 17.68
CA ALA A 350 -21.52 -26.99 16.48
C ALA A 350 -19.98 -26.96 16.44
N GLY A 351 -19.35 -26.44 17.48
CA GLY A 351 -17.89 -26.40 17.65
C GLY A 351 -17.24 -25.07 17.26
N CYS A 352 -18.02 -24.04 16.93
CA CYS A 352 -17.49 -22.70 16.65
C CYS A 352 -16.83 -22.11 17.90
N ARG A 353 -15.61 -21.60 17.75
CA ARG A 353 -14.87 -20.91 18.81
C ARG A 353 -14.31 -19.56 18.37
N VAL A 354 -14.24 -19.28 17.07
CA VAL A 354 -13.77 -18.00 16.56
C VAL A 354 -14.91 -17.33 15.79
N PHE A 355 -15.31 -16.15 16.24
CA PHE A 355 -16.39 -15.38 15.62
C PHE A 355 -15.80 -14.10 15.03
N ILE A 356 -15.90 -13.94 13.72
CA ILE A 356 -15.31 -12.83 12.98
C ILE A 356 -16.45 -12.00 12.37
N GLU A 357 -16.55 -10.73 12.74
CA GLU A 357 -17.52 -9.80 12.16
C GLU A 357 -16.95 -9.23 10.84
N ILE A 358 -17.64 -9.54 9.74
CA ILE A 358 -17.33 -9.16 8.37
C ILE A 358 -18.25 -8.02 7.98
N GLY A 359 -17.90 -6.80 8.39
CA GLY A 359 -18.70 -5.61 8.14
C GLY A 359 -18.28 -4.45 9.04
N SER A 360 -19.10 -3.40 9.08
CA SER A 360 -18.82 -2.24 9.90
C SER A 360 -19.16 -2.45 11.37
N GLY A 361 -18.35 -1.86 12.24
CA GLY A 361 -18.55 -1.86 13.68
C GLY A 361 -18.13 -3.16 14.37
N ARG A 362 -18.75 -3.40 15.53
CA ARG A 362 -18.44 -4.50 16.45
C ARG A 362 -19.70 -5.00 17.18
N VAL A 363 -20.86 -4.76 16.57
CA VAL A 363 -22.15 -5.00 17.21
C VAL A 363 -22.33 -6.50 17.47
N LEU A 364 -22.00 -7.33 16.47
CA LEU A 364 -22.20 -8.77 16.56
C LEU A 364 -21.20 -9.43 17.49
N THR A 365 -19.94 -9.04 17.44
CA THR A 365 -18.92 -9.48 18.40
C THR A 365 -19.28 -9.10 19.83
N ASP A 366 -19.79 -7.89 20.06
CA ASP A 366 -20.29 -7.51 21.40
C ASP A 366 -21.47 -8.37 21.85
N LEU A 367 -22.41 -8.68 20.95
CA LEU A 367 -23.52 -9.61 21.25
C LEU A 367 -23.02 -11.03 21.56
N VAL A 368 -22.10 -11.57 20.76
CA VAL A 368 -21.49 -12.89 20.99
C VAL A 368 -20.89 -12.96 22.40
N GLY A 369 -20.16 -11.93 22.84
CA GLY A 369 -19.58 -11.93 24.19
C GLY A 369 -20.62 -11.88 25.30
N LYS A 370 -21.73 -11.14 25.10
CA LYS A 370 -22.85 -11.12 26.04
C LYS A 370 -23.56 -12.48 26.12
N ILE A 371 -23.69 -13.19 24.99
CA ILE A 371 -24.34 -14.50 24.91
C ILE A 371 -23.45 -15.58 25.55
N LEU A 372 -22.18 -15.67 25.10
CA LEU A 372 -21.28 -16.74 25.50
C LEU A 372 -20.65 -16.52 26.88
N GLY A 373 -20.52 -15.26 27.32
CA GLY A 373 -20.01 -14.92 28.65
C GLY A 373 -18.58 -15.43 28.85
N LYS A 374 -18.37 -16.28 29.87
CA LYS A 374 -17.05 -16.86 30.18
C LYS A 374 -16.74 -18.14 29.40
N ARG A 375 -17.65 -18.64 28.57
CA ARG A 375 -17.40 -19.86 27.79
C ARG A 375 -16.27 -19.61 26.79
N PRO A 376 -15.47 -20.62 26.41
CA PRO A 376 -14.38 -20.44 25.46
C PRO A 376 -14.88 -19.92 24.11
N HIS A 377 -14.38 -18.76 23.70
CA HIS A 377 -14.58 -18.17 22.37
C HIS A 377 -13.58 -17.02 22.15
N VAL A 378 -13.36 -16.68 20.88
CA VAL A 378 -12.59 -15.53 20.40
C VAL A 378 -13.50 -14.69 19.52
N ARG A 379 -13.31 -13.37 19.56
CA ARG A 379 -14.13 -12.40 18.83
C ARG A 379 -13.20 -11.43 18.10
N LEU A 380 -13.39 -11.30 16.80
CA LEU A 380 -12.60 -10.43 15.93
C LEU A 380 -13.56 -9.60 15.08
N ALA A 381 -13.24 -8.34 14.84
CA ALA A 381 -14.01 -7.46 13.96
C ALA A 381 -13.10 -6.94 12.85
N SER A 382 -13.62 -6.90 11.63
CA SER A 382 -12.88 -6.38 10.47
C SER A 382 -12.73 -4.86 10.54
N ASP A 383 -13.71 -4.15 11.12
CA ASP A 383 -13.69 -2.70 11.23
C ASP A 383 -12.64 -2.22 12.26
N PRO A 384 -11.69 -1.34 11.87
CA PRO A 384 -10.68 -0.80 12.77
C PRO A 384 -11.29 0.10 13.87
N GLY A 385 -12.51 0.59 13.66
CA GLY A 385 -13.17 1.55 14.53
C GLY A 385 -12.32 2.82 14.67
N LYS A 386 -11.87 3.11 15.90
CA LYS A 386 -11.05 4.29 16.21
C LYS A 386 -9.54 4.04 16.11
N GLN A 387 -9.11 2.79 15.88
CA GLN A 387 -7.69 2.48 15.75
C GLN A 387 -7.17 2.91 14.37
N PRO A 388 -5.88 3.23 14.23
CA PRO A 388 -5.25 3.38 12.92
C PRO A 388 -5.47 2.11 12.08
N ALA A 389 -5.94 2.28 10.85
CA ALA A 389 -6.39 1.16 10.03
C ALA A 389 -5.27 0.18 9.69
N GLU A 390 -4.04 0.67 9.43
CA GLU A 390 -2.86 -0.14 9.17
C GLU A 390 -2.56 -1.07 10.35
N MET A 391 -2.53 -0.52 11.57
CA MET A 391 -2.25 -1.26 12.80
C MET A 391 -3.36 -2.28 13.08
N ALA A 392 -4.63 -1.86 12.97
CA ALA A 392 -5.77 -2.73 13.21
C ALA A 392 -5.81 -3.90 12.22
N LEU A 393 -5.52 -3.63 10.94
CA LEU A 393 -5.45 -4.65 9.91
C LEU A 393 -4.28 -5.61 10.17
N ALA A 394 -3.09 -5.10 10.49
CA ALA A 394 -1.92 -5.92 10.83
C ALA A 394 -2.24 -6.86 11.99
N SER A 395 -2.80 -6.28 13.06
CA SER A 395 -3.22 -6.98 14.27
C SER A 395 -4.25 -8.07 13.96
N LEU A 396 -5.21 -7.80 13.07
CA LEU A 396 -6.22 -8.78 12.69
C LEU A 396 -5.61 -9.96 11.91
N PHE A 397 -4.73 -9.70 10.93
CA PHE A 397 -4.00 -10.75 10.22
C PHE A 397 -3.15 -11.61 11.18
N ALA A 398 -2.42 -10.97 12.10
CA ALA A 398 -1.61 -11.67 13.08
C ALA A 398 -2.45 -12.52 14.04
N GLN A 399 -3.57 -11.99 14.55
CA GLN A 399 -4.51 -12.75 15.36
C GLN A 399 -5.03 -13.97 14.60
N LEU A 400 -5.52 -13.79 13.38
CA LEU A 400 -6.04 -14.89 12.56
C LEU A 400 -4.97 -15.95 12.27
N TYR A 401 -3.74 -15.53 11.93
CA TYR A 401 -2.63 -16.47 11.77
C TYR A 401 -2.38 -17.29 13.03
N SER A 402 -2.32 -16.63 14.21
CA SER A 402 -2.12 -17.30 15.49
C SER A 402 -3.26 -18.30 15.78
N LEU A 403 -4.48 -17.98 15.36
CA LEU A 403 -5.64 -18.87 15.48
C LEU A 403 -5.60 -20.02 14.48
N GLY A 404 -4.54 -20.24 13.69
CA GLY A 404 -4.48 -21.39 12.79
C GLY A 404 -4.98 -21.11 11.38
N CYS A 405 -5.42 -19.89 11.07
CA CYS A 405 -5.78 -19.52 9.71
C CYS A 405 -4.53 -19.47 8.84
N ASN A 406 -4.51 -20.21 7.74
CA ASN A 406 -3.42 -20.17 6.76
C ASN A 406 -3.66 -18.99 5.81
N LEU A 407 -3.43 -17.78 6.33
CA LEU A 407 -3.58 -16.56 5.56
C LEU A 407 -2.38 -16.34 4.64
N ASP A 408 -2.63 -15.78 3.47
CA ASP A 408 -1.59 -15.13 2.67
C ASP A 408 -1.20 -13.83 3.37
N LEU A 409 -0.13 -13.87 4.17
CA LEU A 409 0.41 -12.68 4.83
C LEU A 409 0.99 -11.67 3.83
N GLY A 410 1.28 -12.10 2.59
CA GLY A 410 1.60 -11.21 1.48
C GLY A 410 0.39 -10.37 1.03
N ALA A 411 -0.85 -10.85 1.27
CA ALA A 411 -2.07 -10.11 0.97
C ALA A 411 -2.31 -8.91 1.91
N PHE A 412 -1.60 -8.85 3.04
CA PHE A 412 -1.52 -7.66 3.91
C PHE A 412 -0.63 -6.56 3.28
N GLN A 413 0.22 -6.89 2.30
CA GLN A 413 1.27 -5.98 1.87
C GLN A 413 0.86 -5.03 0.75
N PRO A 414 1.33 -3.78 0.78
CA PRO A 414 1.56 -2.99 -0.42
C PRO A 414 2.49 -3.78 -1.35
N VAL A 415 2.17 -3.80 -2.65
CA VAL A 415 2.78 -4.58 -3.77
C VAL A 415 4.33 -4.65 -3.77
N ALA A 416 5.01 -3.76 -3.06
CA ALA A 416 6.47 -3.69 -2.93
C ALA A 416 7.09 -4.88 -2.15
N ILE A 417 6.51 -5.32 -1.03
CA ILE A 417 7.19 -6.29 -0.15
C ILE A 417 6.98 -7.74 -0.63
N THR A 418 5.89 -8.06 -1.34
CA THR A 418 5.63 -9.43 -1.83
C THR A 418 6.64 -9.83 -2.91
N LYS A 419 7.09 -8.87 -3.74
CA LYS A 419 8.17 -9.06 -4.70
C LYS A 419 9.52 -9.26 -4.01
N ILE A 420 9.81 -8.52 -2.94
CA ILE A 420 11.04 -8.67 -2.16
C ILE A 420 11.05 -10.01 -1.42
N HIS A 421 9.94 -10.41 -0.80
CA HIS A 421 9.82 -11.70 -0.12
C HIS A 421 10.00 -12.86 -1.11
N ALA A 422 9.39 -12.80 -2.30
CA ALA A 422 9.59 -13.80 -3.35
C ALA A 422 11.04 -13.86 -3.86
N ILE A 423 11.73 -12.71 -3.97
CA ILE A 423 13.16 -12.64 -4.30
C ILE A 423 14.03 -13.23 -3.18
N MET A 424 13.66 -13.03 -1.91
CA MET A 424 14.41 -13.55 -0.75
C MET A 424 14.15 -15.05 -0.50
N THR A 425 12.93 -15.55 -0.72
CA THR A 425 12.58 -16.98 -0.54
C THR A 425 12.98 -17.87 -1.71
N SER A 426 13.32 -17.28 -2.87
CA SER A 426 13.86 -18.01 -4.03
C SER A 426 15.39 -18.10 -4.04
N ALA A 427 16.06 -17.60 -2.99
CA ALA A 427 17.50 -17.80 -2.81
C ALA A 427 17.78 -19.30 -2.60
N PRO A 428 18.66 -19.92 -3.42
CA PRO A 428 18.98 -21.33 -3.26
C PRO A 428 19.65 -21.59 -1.89
N THR A 429 19.26 -22.69 -1.25
CA THR A 429 19.92 -23.22 -0.05
C THR A 429 21.43 -23.34 -0.25
N GLN A 430 22.20 -22.95 0.77
CA GLN A 430 23.66 -23.05 0.76
C GLN A 430 24.12 -24.42 0.23
N PRO A 431 25.03 -24.46 -0.76
CA PRO A 431 25.62 -25.72 -1.18
C PRO A 431 26.45 -26.28 -0.02
N THR A 432 26.01 -27.40 0.55
CA THR A 432 26.84 -28.21 1.47
C THR A 432 28.02 -28.72 0.67
N ALA A 433 29.23 -28.22 0.94
CA ALA A 433 30.42 -28.58 0.18
C ALA A 433 30.79 -30.06 0.36
N PRO A 434 30.88 -30.86 -0.72
CA PRO A 434 31.80 -31.99 -0.76
C PRO A 434 33.11 -31.50 -1.39
N GLU A 435 34.24 -31.89 -0.79
CA GLU A 435 35.61 -31.48 -1.14
C GLU A 435 36.04 -31.74 -2.61
N THR A 436 35.17 -32.26 -3.47
CA THR A 436 35.44 -32.57 -4.88
C THR A 436 34.57 -31.81 -5.90
N GLY A 437 33.73 -30.87 -5.45
CA GLY A 437 32.69 -30.23 -6.30
C GLY A 437 32.81 -28.72 -6.50
N PHE A 438 33.99 -28.10 -6.28
CA PHE A 438 34.13 -26.64 -6.31
C PHE A 438 33.61 -25.99 -7.61
N PHE A 439 33.89 -26.58 -8.77
CA PHE A 439 33.45 -26.04 -10.05
C PHE A 439 31.93 -26.08 -10.25
N GLU A 440 31.26 -27.16 -9.84
CA GLU A 440 29.79 -27.26 -9.90
C GLU A 440 29.13 -26.33 -8.87
N ALA A 441 29.67 -26.23 -7.66
CA ALA A 441 29.19 -25.32 -6.63
C ALA A 441 29.34 -23.85 -7.06
N ASN A 442 30.48 -23.49 -7.67
CA ASN A 442 30.72 -22.14 -8.18
C ASN A 442 29.82 -21.83 -9.38
N GLN A 443 29.62 -22.79 -10.30
CA GLN A 443 28.70 -22.62 -11.43
C GLN A 443 27.25 -22.43 -10.96
N GLN A 444 26.80 -23.18 -9.95
CA GLN A 444 25.47 -23.01 -9.36
C GLN A 444 25.32 -21.65 -8.67
N ALA A 445 26.33 -21.18 -7.93
CA ALA A 445 26.33 -19.86 -7.29
C ALA A 445 26.28 -18.71 -8.31
N VAL A 446 27.05 -18.81 -9.41
CA VAL A 446 27.03 -17.84 -10.51
C VAL A 446 25.65 -17.82 -11.21
N CYS A 447 25.08 -18.99 -11.53
CA CYS A 447 23.77 -19.06 -12.17
C CYS A 447 22.65 -18.50 -11.29
N ALA A 448 22.68 -18.79 -9.99
CA ALA A 448 21.73 -18.24 -9.02
C ALA A 448 21.81 -16.72 -8.92
N PHE A 449 23.03 -16.17 -8.88
CA PHE A 449 23.26 -14.73 -8.86
C PHE A 449 22.66 -14.03 -10.09
N PHE A 450 22.90 -14.56 -11.30
CA PHE A 450 22.40 -13.95 -12.53
C PHE A 450 20.87 -14.07 -12.70
N GLN A 451 20.26 -15.19 -12.32
CA GLN A 451 18.80 -15.33 -12.32
C GLN A 451 18.13 -14.31 -11.38
N GLN A 452 18.76 -14.06 -10.23
CA GLN A 452 18.27 -13.07 -9.29
C GLN A 452 18.42 -11.63 -9.80
N GLN A 453 19.54 -11.29 -10.46
CA GLN A 453 19.70 -9.97 -11.07
C GLN A 453 18.61 -9.70 -12.13
N GLN A 454 18.24 -10.71 -12.93
CA GLN A 454 17.12 -10.60 -13.87
C GLN A 454 15.79 -10.32 -13.17
N HIS A 455 15.50 -10.99 -12.05
CA HIS A 455 14.28 -10.74 -11.28
C HIS A 455 14.25 -9.36 -10.63
N ILE A 456 15.39 -8.84 -10.17
CA ILE A 456 15.51 -7.47 -9.62
C ILE A 456 15.23 -6.42 -10.71
N VAL A 457 15.81 -6.58 -11.90
CA VAL A 457 15.58 -5.67 -13.03
C VAL A 457 14.10 -5.66 -13.44
N GLN A 458 13.48 -6.83 -13.55
CA GLN A 458 12.03 -6.94 -13.84
C GLN A 458 11.14 -6.40 -12.71
N ALA A 459 11.60 -6.42 -11.46
CA ALA A 459 10.87 -5.84 -10.33
C ALA A 459 10.92 -4.31 -10.32
N LEU A 460 11.98 -3.71 -10.88
CA LEU A 460 12.23 -2.27 -10.94
C LEU A 460 11.61 -1.58 -12.16
N GLU A 461 11.22 -2.32 -13.21
CA GLU A 461 10.53 -1.77 -14.37
C GLU A 461 9.19 -1.09 -13.96
N GLY A 462 9.14 0.24 -14.12
CA GLY A 462 7.92 1.05 -13.93
C GLY A 462 7.59 1.44 -12.48
N GLN A 463 8.52 1.33 -11.51
CA GLN A 463 8.26 1.70 -10.11
C GLN A 463 9.15 2.85 -9.60
N ASN A 464 8.55 3.81 -8.87
CA ASN A 464 9.20 4.96 -8.23
C ASN A 464 9.09 4.86 -6.68
N ASP A 465 9.60 3.80 -6.06
CA ASP A 465 9.62 3.63 -4.58
C ASP A 465 11.06 3.53 -4.07
N SER A 466 11.55 4.57 -3.39
CA SER A 466 12.92 4.65 -2.87
C SER A 466 13.20 3.68 -1.72
N ALA A 467 12.17 3.27 -0.97
CA ALA A 467 12.31 2.28 0.10
C ALA A 467 12.45 0.85 -0.48
N LEU A 468 11.73 0.56 -1.58
CA LEU A 468 11.90 -0.68 -2.36
C LEU A 468 13.33 -0.78 -2.90
N PHE A 469 13.88 0.31 -3.42
CA PHE A 469 15.26 0.35 -3.91
C PHE A 469 16.26 0.07 -2.77
N GLY A 470 16.08 0.68 -1.59
CA GLY A 470 16.93 0.45 -0.42
C GLY A 470 16.92 -1.01 0.08
N GLU A 471 15.75 -1.65 0.11
CA GLU A 471 15.63 -3.06 0.50
C GLU A 471 16.21 -4.01 -0.56
N LEU A 472 15.99 -3.74 -1.85
CA LEU A 472 16.59 -4.49 -2.96
C LEU A 472 18.12 -4.39 -2.94
N VAL A 473 18.67 -3.21 -2.67
CA VAL A 473 20.12 -2.99 -2.55
C VAL A 473 20.70 -3.77 -1.37
N ARG A 474 20.02 -3.78 -0.21
CA ARG A 474 20.45 -4.57 0.96
C ARG A 474 20.39 -6.08 0.70
N ALA A 475 19.31 -6.58 0.10
CA ALA A 475 19.19 -7.99 -0.27
C ALA A 475 20.27 -8.41 -1.28
N ASN A 476 20.58 -7.54 -2.24
CA ASN A 476 21.65 -7.77 -3.22
C ASN A 476 23.05 -7.73 -2.57
N GLN A 477 23.27 -6.87 -1.58
CA GLN A 477 24.54 -6.80 -0.82
C GLN A 477 24.84 -8.08 -0.05
N VAL A 478 23.86 -8.68 0.63
CA VAL A 478 24.06 -9.92 1.42
C VAL A 478 24.49 -11.08 0.50
N ILE A 479 23.85 -11.22 -0.65
CA ILE A 479 24.11 -12.33 -1.58
C ILE A 479 25.41 -12.10 -2.37
N MET A 480 25.74 -10.84 -2.66
CA MET A 480 27.04 -10.48 -3.22
C MET A 480 28.17 -10.75 -2.23
N GLN A 481 27.95 -10.56 -0.92
CA GLN A 481 28.90 -10.96 0.12
C GLN A 481 29.06 -12.49 0.19
N ASP A 482 27.99 -13.27 0.11
CA ASP A 482 28.06 -14.74 0.08
C ASP A 482 28.75 -15.27 -1.19
N PHE A 483 28.50 -14.64 -2.34
CA PHE A 483 29.18 -14.92 -3.59
C PHE A 483 30.69 -14.62 -3.48
N LEU A 484 31.06 -13.45 -2.95
CA LEU A 484 32.45 -13.05 -2.75
C LEU A 484 33.17 -13.97 -1.75
N ALA A 485 32.50 -14.38 -0.67
CA ALA A 485 33.03 -15.34 0.30
C ALA A 485 33.31 -16.71 -0.35
N THR A 486 32.41 -17.16 -1.23
CA THR A 486 32.58 -18.40 -2.00
C THR A 486 33.75 -18.31 -2.98
N GLN A 487 33.92 -17.17 -3.67
CA GLN A 487 35.08 -16.93 -4.55
C GLN A 487 36.39 -16.78 -3.76
N GLN A 488 36.37 -16.22 -2.56
CA GLN A 488 37.56 -16.13 -1.71
C GLN A 488 37.99 -17.50 -1.17
N ALA A 489 37.06 -18.38 -0.81
CA ALA A 489 37.35 -19.75 -0.43
C ALA A 489 38.00 -20.55 -1.59
N ALA A 490 37.61 -20.26 -2.83
CA ALA A 490 38.20 -20.83 -4.04
C ALA A 490 39.70 -20.55 -4.19
N LEU A 491 40.09 -19.32 -3.87
CA LEU A 491 41.46 -18.82 -4.04
C LEU A 491 42.43 -19.42 -3.02
N GLN A 492 41.93 -20.07 -1.96
CA GLN A 492 42.73 -20.68 -0.90
C GLN A 492 42.96 -22.19 -1.08
N LEU A 493 42.41 -22.82 -2.12
CA LEU A 493 42.64 -24.24 -2.40
C LEU A 493 44.10 -24.48 -2.88
N PRO A 494 44.89 -25.37 -2.24
CA PRO A 494 46.26 -25.63 -2.65
C PRO A 494 46.31 -26.55 -3.86
N GLY A 495 47.03 -26.13 -4.90
CA GLY A 495 47.48 -26.99 -5.99
C GLY A 495 46.78 -26.70 -7.32
N GLY A 496 47.59 -26.32 -8.31
CA GLY A 496 47.13 -26.02 -9.67
C GLY A 496 46.34 -27.19 -10.28
N VAL A 497 45.03 -27.02 -10.37
CA VAL A 497 44.16 -27.88 -11.17
C VAL A 497 44.38 -27.51 -12.63
N GLN A 498 44.96 -28.44 -13.40
CA GLN A 498 45.10 -28.30 -14.85
C GLN A 498 43.72 -28.35 -15.52
N ILE A 499 43.37 -27.27 -16.23
CA ILE A 499 42.16 -27.18 -17.04
C ILE A 499 42.36 -27.99 -18.32
N PRO A 500 41.45 -28.93 -18.68
CA PRO A 500 41.50 -29.60 -19.98
C PRO A 500 41.25 -28.59 -21.11
N ALA A 501 42.12 -28.59 -22.11
CA ALA A 501 42.05 -27.72 -23.27
C ALA A 501 40.94 -28.14 -24.25
N SER A 502 39.67 -27.95 -23.89
CA SER A 502 38.55 -28.05 -24.85
C SER A 502 37.29 -27.32 -24.36
N ALA A 503 37.39 -26.01 -24.18
CA ALA A 503 36.28 -25.04 -24.25
C ALA A 503 36.83 -23.63 -23.99
N ARG A 504 37.66 -23.12 -24.89
CA ARG A 504 37.95 -21.68 -24.92
C ARG A 504 36.79 -21.00 -25.66
N ALA A 505 35.72 -20.68 -24.94
CA ALA A 505 34.94 -19.50 -25.28
C ALA A 505 35.75 -18.30 -24.78
N THR A 506 36.22 -17.47 -25.70
CA THR A 506 37.02 -16.28 -25.38
C THR A 506 36.19 -15.30 -24.57
N PRO A 507 36.70 -14.78 -23.42
CA PRO A 507 36.14 -13.59 -22.81
C PRO A 507 36.30 -12.42 -23.77
N PHE A 508 35.26 -11.61 -23.94
CA PHE A 508 35.34 -10.37 -24.70
C PHE A 508 36.20 -9.39 -23.90
N ALA A 509 37.49 -9.33 -24.20
CA ALA A 509 38.36 -8.26 -23.73
C ALA A 509 37.92 -6.93 -24.37
N PRO A 510 38.12 -5.77 -23.70
CA PRO A 510 37.89 -4.48 -24.33
C PRO A 510 38.90 -4.32 -25.47
N ALA A 511 38.42 -4.34 -26.71
CA ALA A 511 39.28 -4.28 -27.88
C ALA A 511 39.78 -2.85 -28.09
N ALA A 512 40.98 -2.55 -27.58
CA ALA A 512 41.75 -1.35 -27.84
C ALA A 512 42.30 -1.24 -29.29
N ASN A 513 41.59 -1.77 -30.29
CA ASN A 513 41.91 -1.62 -31.72
C ASN A 513 40.64 -1.81 -32.57
N SER A 514 39.67 -0.92 -32.41
CA SER A 514 38.49 -0.86 -33.27
C SER A 514 38.86 -0.24 -34.63
N THR A 515 39.07 -1.08 -35.63
CA THR A 515 39.17 -0.60 -37.01
C THR A 515 37.81 -0.06 -37.47
N ARG A 516 37.79 0.90 -38.40
CA ARG A 516 36.56 1.47 -38.98
C ARG A 516 35.57 0.41 -39.49
N ALA A 517 36.07 -0.69 -40.04
CA ALA A 517 35.26 -1.83 -40.48
C ALA A 517 34.59 -2.60 -39.32
N SER A 518 35.26 -2.67 -38.16
CA SER A 518 34.67 -3.27 -36.95
C SER A 518 33.60 -2.38 -36.32
N ALA A 519 33.74 -1.05 -36.44
CA ALA A 519 32.71 -0.09 -36.01
C ALA A 519 31.48 -0.19 -36.90
N GLU A 520 31.69 -0.21 -38.22
CA GLU A 520 30.62 -0.33 -39.22
C GLU A 520 29.81 -1.62 -39.04
N GLY A 521 30.49 -2.78 -38.90
CA GLY A 521 29.81 -4.06 -38.71
C GLY A 521 28.98 -4.12 -37.42
N TRP A 522 29.44 -3.48 -36.35
CA TRP A 522 28.70 -3.40 -35.09
C TRP A 522 27.47 -2.50 -35.21
N ILE A 523 27.61 -1.31 -35.82
CA ILE A 523 26.49 -0.39 -36.05
C ILE A 523 25.40 -1.06 -36.90
N ILE A 524 25.77 -1.73 -37.99
CA ILE A 524 24.81 -2.45 -38.84
C ILE A 524 24.10 -3.55 -38.06
N SER A 525 24.80 -4.27 -37.17
CA SER A 525 24.20 -5.32 -36.35
C SER A 525 23.18 -4.77 -35.37
N GLN A 526 23.48 -3.65 -34.70
CA GLN A 526 22.56 -3.02 -33.75
C GLN A 526 21.34 -2.44 -34.47
N LEU A 527 21.53 -1.79 -35.61
CA LEU A 527 20.41 -1.30 -36.42
C LEU A 527 19.53 -2.43 -36.95
N ALA A 528 20.09 -3.57 -37.34
CA ALA A 528 19.33 -4.74 -37.76
C ALA A 528 18.48 -5.32 -36.62
N GLU A 529 19.00 -5.32 -35.40
CA GLU A 529 18.30 -5.77 -34.20
C GLU A 529 17.17 -4.82 -33.80
N MET A 530 17.44 -3.51 -33.80
CA MET A 530 16.46 -2.47 -33.43
C MET A 530 15.32 -2.34 -34.46
N THR A 531 15.62 -2.49 -35.77
CA THR A 531 14.63 -2.34 -36.84
C THR A 531 13.99 -3.66 -37.28
N GLY A 532 14.56 -4.80 -36.88
CA GLY A 532 14.16 -6.14 -37.36
C GLY A 532 14.50 -6.41 -38.84
N LEU A 533 15.24 -5.51 -39.51
CA LEU A 533 15.63 -5.66 -40.91
C LEU A 533 16.90 -6.53 -41.05
N PRO A 534 17.02 -7.35 -42.11
CA PRO A 534 18.26 -8.09 -42.36
C PRO A 534 19.44 -7.13 -42.55
N ALA A 535 20.56 -7.38 -41.87
CA ALA A 535 21.78 -6.56 -41.96
C ALA A 535 22.24 -6.27 -43.41
N ALA A 536 21.97 -7.18 -44.35
CA ALA A 536 22.27 -7.01 -45.78
C ALA A 536 21.45 -5.91 -46.49
N ARG A 537 20.37 -5.41 -45.87
CA ARG A 537 19.51 -4.33 -46.38
C ARG A 537 19.91 -2.95 -45.85
N ILE A 538 20.82 -2.87 -44.87
CA ILE A 538 21.25 -1.63 -44.22
C ILE A 538 22.58 -1.20 -44.83
N GLY A 539 22.54 -0.19 -45.68
CA GLY A 539 23.73 0.39 -46.31
C GLY A 539 24.28 1.59 -45.52
N ARG A 540 25.56 1.91 -45.71
CA ARG A 540 26.23 3.02 -44.99
C ARG A 540 25.57 4.39 -45.16
N ARG A 541 24.86 4.59 -46.28
CA ARG A 541 24.18 5.84 -46.66
C ARG A 541 22.66 5.74 -46.59
N THR A 542 22.14 4.61 -46.12
CA THR A 542 20.70 4.43 -45.89
C THR A 542 20.27 5.43 -44.82
N GLN A 543 19.20 6.17 -45.11
CA GLN A 543 18.73 7.26 -44.24
C GLN A 543 17.99 6.70 -43.03
N PHE A 544 18.37 7.11 -41.82
CA PHE A 544 17.80 6.60 -40.58
C PHE A 544 16.30 6.86 -40.44
N GLU A 545 15.87 8.10 -40.65
CA GLU A 545 14.46 8.47 -40.47
C GLU A 545 13.58 8.03 -41.65
N SER A 546 13.99 8.34 -42.89
CA SER A 546 13.14 8.15 -44.07
C SER A 546 13.17 6.74 -44.67
N GLU A 547 14.21 5.94 -44.41
CA GLU A 547 14.36 4.60 -44.98
C GLU A 547 14.36 3.47 -43.95
N LEU A 548 14.75 3.73 -42.70
CA LEU A 548 14.81 2.73 -41.62
C LEU A 548 13.81 2.98 -40.49
N GLY A 549 13.12 4.13 -40.48
CA GLY A 549 12.14 4.47 -39.45
C GLY A 549 12.73 4.69 -38.06
N ILE A 550 14.03 5.01 -37.98
CA ILE A 550 14.74 5.29 -36.73
C ILE A 550 14.48 6.75 -36.37
N ASP A 551 13.76 6.98 -35.28
CA ASP A 551 13.49 8.32 -34.76
C ASP A 551 14.63 8.86 -33.89
N SER A 552 14.52 10.13 -33.49
CA SER A 552 15.54 10.82 -32.70
C SER A 552 15.79 10.20 -31.32
N ILE A 553 14.82 9.48 -30.74
CA ILE A 553 14.97 8.81 -29.43
C ILE A 553 15.80 7.54 -29.60
N THR A 554 15.44 6.74 -30.61
CA THR A 554 16.14 5.50 -30.99
C THR A 554 17.59 5.79 -31.40
N LEU A 555 17.82 6.91 -32.08
CA LEU A 555 19.16 7.37 -32.46
C LEU A 555 20.01 7.77 -31.25
N VAL A 556 19.40 8.37 -30.22
CA VAL A 556 20.08 8.70 -28.96
C VAL A 556 20.48 7.42 -28.21
N GLU A 557 19.64 6.39 -28.19
CA GLU A 557 19.98 5.09 -27.57
C GLU A 557 21.18 4.43 -28.25
N LEU A 558 21.21 4.41 -29.59
CA LEU A 558 22.37 3.94 -30.35
C LEU A 558 23.62 4.78 -30.06
N TRP A 559 23.46 6.10 -29.89
CA TRP A 559 24.56 7.01 -29.59
C TRP A 559 25.15 6.80 -28.20
N VAL A 560 24.32 6.54 -27.18
CA VAL A 560 24.79 6.25 -25.81
C VAL A 560 25.67 4.99 -25.81
N GLN A 561 25.24 3.93 -26.49
CA GLN A 561 26.03 2.70 -26.61
C GLN A 561 27.34 2.91 -27.39
N LEU A 562 27.35 3.83 -28.36
CA LEU A 562 28.57 4.22 -29.07
C LEU A 562 29.54 5.01 -28.19
N VAL A 563 29.06 5.93 -27.35
CA VAL A 563 29.89 6.69 -26.41
C VAL A 563 30.54 5.77 -25.38
N GLU A 564 29.82 4.77 -24.85
CA GLU A 564 30.38 3.75 -23.97
C GLU A 564 31.47 2.92 -24.65
N ARG A 565 31.28 2.61 -25.94
CA ARG A 565 32.23 1.78 -26.71
C ARG A 565 33.44 2.56 -27.23
N TYR A 566 33.31 3.86 -27.44
CA TYR A 566 34.34 4.74 -27.99
C TYR A 566 34.51 5.98 -27.08
N PRO A 567 35.37 5.91 -26.05
CA PRO A 567 35.48 6.95 -25.01
C PRO A 567 35.92 8.35 -25.50
N GLY A 568 36.25 8.51 -26.79
CA GLY A 568 36.56 9.80 -27.43
C GLY A 568 35.35 10.51 -28.03
N LEU A 569 34.18 9.88 -28.08
CA LEU A 569 32.92 10.47 -28.55
C LEU A 569 32.29 11.30 -27.41
N GLN A 570 32.00 12.58 -27.68
CA GLN A 570 31.32 13.45 -26.70
C GLN A 570 29.80 13.25 -26.74
N SER A 571 29.16 13.31 -25.56
CA SER A 571 27.73 13.05 -25.36
C SER A 571 26.85 14.32 -25.42
N SER A 572 27.16 15.30 -26.27
CA SER A 572 26.34 16.52 -26.36
C SER A 572 25.15 16.36 -27.30
N SER A 573 24.01 16.96 -26.93
CA SER A 573 22.74 16.88 -27.68
C SER A 573 22.84 17.42 -29.11
N ASP A 574 23.72 18.39 -29.37
CA ASP A 574 23.92 19.00 -30.70
C ASP A 574 24.63 18.08 -31.70
N GLN A 575 25.32 17.04 -31.21
CA GLN A 575 26.07 16.09 -32.05
C GLN A 575 25.16 15.02 -32.67
N VAL A 576 24.06 14.66 -31.97
CA VAL A 576 23.14 13.58 -32.37
C VAL A 576 22.12 14.06 -33.40
N SER A 577 21.69 15.32 -33.32
CA SER A 577 20.70 15.93 -34.23
C SER A 577 21.18 16.08 -35.68
N SER A 578 22.49 15.96 -35.91
CA SER A 578 23.13 16.10 -37.23
C SER A 578 23.58 14.76 -37.82
N ILE A 579 23.07 13.63 -37.30
CA ILE A 579 23.36 12.28 -37.78
C ILE A 579 22.16 11.79 -38.59
N THR A 580 22.39 11.45 -39.86
CA THR A 580 21.34 10.99 -40.77
C THR A 580 21.58 9.60 -41.34
N CYS A 581 22.84 9.13 -41.31
CA CYS A 581 23.23 7.81 -41.77
C CYS A 581 24.47 7.27 -41.04
N ILE A 582 24.84 6.02 -41.29
CA ILE A 582 26.00 5.35 -40.67
C ILE A 582 27.31 6.05 -41.03
N ASP A 583 27.45 6.60 -42.24
CA ASP A 583 28.64 7.36 -42.63
C ASP A 583 28.89 8.58 -41.72
N ASP A 584 27.83 9.23 -41.22
CA ASP A 584 27.92 10.38 -40.31
C ASP A 584 28.44 9.96 -38.92
N ILE A 585 28.07 8.76 -38.47
CA ILE A 585 28.56 8.17 -37.21
C ILE A 585 30.04 7.79 -37.37
N LEU A 586 30.40 7.11 -38.46
CA LEU A 586 31.77 6.70 -38.72
C LEU A 586 32.72 7.90 -38.87
N ALA A 587 32.26 9.01 -39.46
CA ALA A 587 33.04 10.24 -39.55
C ALA A 587 33.34 10.86 -38.17
N ARG A 588 32.41 10.77 -37.22
CA ARG A 588 32.61 11.26 -35.84
C ARG A 588 33.54 10.35 -35.05
N ILE A 589 33.47 9.03 -35.25
CA ILE A 589 34.43 8.07 -34.69
C ILE A 589 35.84 8.33 -35.24
N ASP A 590 35.98 8.62 -36.54
CA ASP A 590 37.27 8.98 -37.13
C ASP A 590 37.83 10.29 -36.54
N GLN A 591 36.99 11.31 -36.32
CA GLN A 591 37.40 12.57 -35.69
C GLN A 591 37.83 12.36 -34.23
N ALA A 592 37.08 11.56 -33.47
CA ALA A 592 37.40 11.23 -32.08
C ALA A 592 38.71 10.42 -31.95
N THR A 593 39.04 9.59 -32.94
CA THR A 593 40.26 8.79 -32.94
C THR A 593 41.49 9.52 -33.52
N ALA A 594 41.30 10.68 -34.17
CA ALA A 594 42.35 11.50 -34.77
C ALA A 594 42.88 12.65 -33.89
N ALA A 595 42.27 12.93 -32.73
CA ALA A 595 42.70 14.00 -31.83
C ALA A 595 43.84 13.54 -30.87
N PRO A 596 44.97 14.27 -30.77
CA PRO A 596 46.03 13.91 -29.84
C PRO A 596 45.63 14.24 -28.39
N ALA A 597 45.84 13.28 -27.48
CA ALA A 597 45.53 13.41 -26.07
C ALA A 597 46.34 14.52 -25.39
N THR A 598 45.70 15.64 -25.08
CA THR A 598 46.21 16.62 -24.11
C THR A 598 45.67 16.27 -22.72
N LYS A 599 46.57 15.97 -21.78
CA LYS A 599 46.25 15.83 -20.36
C LYS A 599 45.72 17.18 -19.82
N PRO A 600 44.58 17.22 -19.12
CA PRO A 600 44.25 18.36 -18.26
C PRO A 600 45.20 18.36 -17.06
N GLY A 601 45.91 19.47 -16.86
CA GLY A 601 46.67 19.74 -15.65
C GLY A 601 45.76 20.03 -14.47
N ALA A 602 46.25 19.74 -13.25
CA ALA A 602 45.57 20.04 -12.00
C ALA A 602 45.17 21.54 -11.90
N PRO A 603 43.97 21.88 -11.43
CA PRO A 603 43.63 23.27 -11.11
C PRO A 603 44.28 23.69 -9.78
N ALA A 604 44.70 24.95 -9.74
CA ALA A 604 45.39 25.60 -8.64
C ALA A 604 44.49 25.83 -7.41
N GLN A 605 45.13 25.90 -6.24
CA GLN A 605 44.59 26.13 -4.89
C GLN A 605 43.51 27.23 -4.81
N GLY A 606 42.24 26.85 -4.95
CA GLY A 606 41.12 27.50 -4.26
C GLY A 606 41.01 26.87 -2.87
N SER A 607 40.99 27.69 -1.81
CA SER A 607 40.94 27.20 -0.43
C SER A 607 39.80 26.19 -0.26
N ILE A 608 40.09 24.98 0.22
CA ILE A 608 39.08 23.94 0.54
C ILE A 608 37.99 24.50 1.45
N GLU A 609 38.34 25.50 2.29
CA GLU A 609 37.40 26.25 3.11
C GLU A 609 36.34 26.96 2.25
N HIS A 610 36.75 27.57 1.14
CA HIS A 610 35.85 28.29 0.25
C HIS A 610 34.91 27.32 -0.49
N TRP A 611 35.41 26.16 -0.89
CA TRP A 611 34.56 25.11 -1.47
C TRP A 611 33.56 24.58 -0.44
N LEU A 612 34.02 24.27 0.78
CA LEU A 612 33.16 23.79 1.87
C LEU A 612 32.05 24.80 2.21
N LEU A 613 32.39 26.08 2.36
CA LEU A 613 31.40 27.11 2.68
C LEU A 613 30.37 27.31 1.56
N ASN A 614 30.76 27.17 0.29
CA ASN A 614 29.82 27.20 -0.84
C ASN A 614 28.89 25.98 -0.85
N GLU A 615 29.43 24.78 -0.59
CA GLU A 615 28.63 23.55 -0.58
C GLU A 615 27.65 23.54 0.60
N ILE A 616 28.07 24.01 1.77
CA ILE A 616 27.20 24.20 2.95
C ILE A 616 26.15 25.27 2.69
N SER A 617 26.48 26.36 1.98
CA SER A 617 25.50 27.36 1.57
C SER A 617 24.43 26.76 0.66
N MET A 618 24.81 25.89 -0.28
CA MET A 618 23.85 25.21 -1.15
C MET A 618 22.98 24.20 -0.39
N LEU A 619 23.54 23.49 0.60
CA LEU A 619 22.82 22.52 1.41
C LEU A 619 21.84 23.18 2.39
N THR A 620 22.25 24.27 3.04
CA THR A 620 21.47 24.94 4.10
C THR A 620 20.61 26.09 3.59
N GLY A 621 20.88 26.58 2.39
CA GLY A 621 20.25 27.79 1.83
C GLY A 621 20.72 29.10 2.47
N LEU A 622 21.64 29.04 3.45
CA LEU A 622 22.23 30.24 4.06
C LEU A 622 23.27 30.84 3.12
N PRO A 623 23.33 32.16 2.95
CA PRO A 623 24.34 32.78 2.10
C PRO A 623 25.73 32.68 2.74
N VAL A 624 26.76 32.51 1.91
CA VAL A 624 28.15 32.20 2.29
C VAL A 624 28.74 33.24 3.25
N ASP A 625 28.30 34.50 3.19
CA ASP A 625 28.73 35.60 4.08
C ASP A 625 28.24 35.43 5.53
N ARG A 626 27.28 34.53 5.77
CA ARG A 626 26.79 34.18 7.11
C ARG A 626 27.38 32.89 7.68
N LEU A 627 28.22 32.20 6.90
CA LEU A 627 28.92 31.00 7.32
C LEU A 627 30.37 31.35 7.66
N ASN A 628 30.87 30.79 8.76
CA ASN A 628 32.28 30.88 9.10
C ASN A 628 32.84 29.51 9.49
N ARG A 629 34.17 29.41 9.61
CA ARG A 629 34.83 28.13 9.86
C ARG A 629 34.44 27.45 11.18
N ASP A 630 33.96 28.23 12.16
CA ASP A 630 33.65 27.77 13.50
C ASP A 630 32.16 27.43 13.68
N THR A 631 31.32 27.69 12.68
CA THR A 631 29.86 27.47 12.72
C THR A 631 29.56 25.98 12.82
N LEU A 632 28.77 25.58 13.83
CA LEU A 632 28.53 24.17 14.11
C LEU A 632 27.49 23.57 13.16
N PHE A 633 27.84 22.47 12.50
CA PHE A 633 26.99 21.80 11.51
C PHE A 633 25.63 21.40 12.08
N GLU A 634 25.60 20.74 13.23
CA GLU A 634 24.34 20.27 13.82
C GLU A 634 23.60 21.37 14.59
N ALA A 635 24.31 22.11 15.46
CA ALA A 635 23.67 23.05 16.38
C ALA A 635 23.26 24.38 15.74
N ASP A 636 24.03 24.88 14.76
CA ASP A 636 23.79 26.18 14.14
C ASP A 636 23.17 26.07 12.74
N LEU A 637 23.45 24.97 12.03
CA LEU A 637 23.06 24.79 10.62
C LEU A 637 22.04 23.66 10.39
N GLY A 638 21.75 22.85 11.42
CA GLY A 638 20.79 21.75 11.33
C GLY A 638 21.22 20.62 10.37
N ILE A 639 22.52 20.54 10.04
CA ILE A 639 23.09 19.49 9.19
C ILE A 639 23.22 18.22 10.03
N ASP A 640 22.39 17.22 9.72
CA ASP A 640 22.37 15.94 10.41
C ASP A 640 23.50 14.99 9.96
N SER A 641 23.62 13.85 10.65
CA SER A 641 24.69 12.88 10.40
C SER A 641 24.64 12.23 9.02
N ILE A 642 23.47 12.21 8.34
CA ILE A 642 23.33 11.66 6.98
C ILE A 642 23.85 12.68 5.97
N THR A 643 23.41 13.93 6.10
CA THR A 643 23.83 15.05 5.24
C THR A 643 25.33 15.31 5.37
N MET A 644 25.90 15.12 6.56
CA MET A 644 27.35 15.19 6.79
C MET A 644 28.13 14.12 6.02
N VAL A 645 27.59 12.91 5.89
CA VAL A 645 28.24 11.83 5.12
C VAL A 645 28.20 12.15 3.62
N GLU A 646 27.09 12.70 3.12
CA GLU A 646 26.98 13.14 1.72
C GLU A 646 27.96 14.29 1.40
N LEU A 647 28.06 15.29 2.28
CA LEU A 647 29.03 16.37 2.16
C LEU A 647 30.47 15.82 2.17
N TRP A 648 30.74 14.78 2.97
CA TRP A 648 32.04 14.12 3.02
C TRP A 648 32.38 13.34 1.75
N ILE A 649 31.40 12.63 1.17
CA ILE A 649 31.55 11.92 -0.11
C ILE A 649 31.91 12.93 -1.20
N LYS A 650 31.16 14.03 -1.30
CA LYS A 650 31.44 15.11 -2.26
C LYS A 650 32.82 15.72 -2.07
N LEU A 651 33.27 15.92 -0.83
CA LEU A 651 34.61 16.43 -0.54
C LEU A 651 35.70 15.47 -1.00
N VAL A 652 35.51 14.16 -0.82
CA VAL A 652 36.46 13.14 -1.27
C VAL A 652 36.41 12.96 -2.79
N GLU A 653 35.25 13.10 -3.43
CA GLU A 653 35.13 13.10 -4.89
C GLU A 653 35.83 14.30 -5.53
N GLU A 654 35.62 15.50 -4.98
CA GLU A 654 36.21 16.74 -5.48
C GLU A 654 37.70 16.87 -5.14
N PHE A 655 38.10 16.35 -3.97
CA PHE A 655 39.48 16.34 -3.49
C PHE A 655 39.95 14.92 -3.13
N PRO A 656 40.20 14.06 -4.15
CA PRO A 656 40.55 12.65 -3.98
C PRO A 656 41.78 12.39 -3.09
N GLN A 657 42.65 13.40 -2.93
CA GLN A 657 43.81 13.34 -2.05
C GLN A 657 43.47 13.08 -0.56
N PHE A 658 42.20 13.19 -0.15
CA PHE A 658 41.74 12.96 1.23
C PHE A 658 41.05 11.60 1.44
N GLY A 659 40.96 10.77 0.40
CA GLY A 659 40.17 9.53 0.34
C GLY A 659 40.59 8.36 1.25
N GLU A 660 41.54 8.55 2.17
CA GLU A 660 41.91 7.52 3.16
C GLU A 660 41.25 7.71 4.55
N HIS A 661 40.59 8.85 4.81
CA HIS A 661 39.92 9.12 6.10
C HIS A 661 38.46 8.60 6.13
N THR A 662 38.32 7.27 6.26
CA THR A 662 37.02 6.55 6.17
C THR A 662 36.03 6.84 7.32
N ASP A 663 36.46 7.47 8.41
CA ASP A 663 35.66 7.77 9.59
C ASP A 663 35.60 9.29 9.94
N GLY A 664 36.07 10.15 9.03
CA GLY A 664 36.19 11.60 9.23
C GLY A 664 34.87 12.34 9.47
N ALA A 665 33.79 11.99 8.74
CA ALA A 665 32.49 12.64 8.84
C ALA A 665 31.87 12.61 10.25
N SER A 666 32.18 11.57 11.03
CA SER A 666 31.66 11.39 12.39
C SER A 666 32.37 12.23 13.47
N LYS A 667 33.55 12.80 13.13
CA LYS A 667 34.45 13.47 14.08
C LYS A 667 34.53 14.99 13.89
N VAL A 668 33.95 15.51 12.82
CA VAL A 668 34.00 16.94 12.47
C VAL A 668 32.70 17.62 12.86
N LYS A 669 32.79 18.78 13.51
CA LYS A 669 31.60 19.53 13.97
C LYS A 669 31.42 20.86 13.26
N ASN A 670 32.45 21.35 12.59
CA ASN A 670 32.46 22.58 11.80
C ASN A 670 33.53 22.49 10.70
N VAL A 671 33.58 23.50 9.83
CA VAL A 671 34.55 23.56 8.71
C VAL A 671 36.00 23.61 9.21
N ALA A 672 36.28 24.23 10.36
CA ALA A 672 37.61 24.26 10.96
C ALA A 672 38.10 22.85 11.33
N ASP A 673 37.23 21.99 11.88
CA ASP A 673 37.56 20.60 12.16
C ASP A 673 37.85 19.82 10.88
N VAL A 674 37.11 20.07 9.79
CA VAL A 674 37.37 19.47 8.48
C VAL A 674 38.75 19.88 7.98
N LEU A 675 39.05 21.19 7.96
CA LEU A 675 40.33 21.73 7.51
C LEU A 675 41.51 21.20 8.32
N LYS A 676 41.33 21.07 9.63
CA LYS A 676 42.32 20.48 10.53
C LYS A 676 42.55 19.00 10.24
N LEU A 677 41.47 18.25 9.97
CA LEU A 677 41.54 16.82 9.67
C LEU A 677 42.21 16.57 8.32
N VAL A 678 42.03 17.46 7.34
CA VAL A 678 42.67 17.38 6.02
C VAL A 678 44.02 18.12 5.93
N GLY A 679 44.54 18.66 7.03
CA GLY A 679 45.88 19.25 7.13
C GLY A 679 46.06 20.64 6.51
N ALA A 680 44.98 21.40 6.34
CA ALA A 680 44.98 22.74 5.72
C ALA A 680 45.03 23.86 6.77
N ASP A 681 46.09 23.93 7.58
CA ASP A 681 46.26 24.98 8.61
C ASP A 681 47.23 26.08 8.13
N THR A 682 46.71 27.26 7.73
CA THR A 682 47.48 28.52 7.83
C THR A 682 46.55 29.69 8.27
N PRO A 683 46.96 30.58 9.21
CA PRO A 683 46.10 31.65 9.73
C PRO A 683 46.07 32.92 8.83
N PRO A 684 45.11 33.85 9.04
CA PRO A 684 44.85 34.97 8.13
C PRO A 684 45.78 36.17 8.38
N GLN A 685 46.34 36.77 7.30
CA GLN A 685 46.96 38.09 7.36
C GLN A 685 46.07 39.17 6.70
N ALA A 686 45.65 40.08 7.57
CA ALA A 686 45.10 41.43 7.44
C ALA A 686 44.96 42.13 6.05
N ALA A 687 43.71 42.54 5.80
CA ALA A 687 43.20 43.89 5.51
C ALA A 687 43.55 44.67 4.22
N MET A 688 42.48 45.33 3.74
CA MET A 688 42.32 46.39 2.70
C MET A 688 42.09 45.89 1.27
N SER A 689 41.03 46.26 0.54
CA SER A 689 40.04 47.33 0.72
C SER A 689 38.80 47.07 -0.14
N ALA A 690 37.64 47.51 0.35
CA ALA A 690 36.37 47.56 -0.34
C ALA A 690 36.46 48.20 -1.74
N SER A 691 35.93 47.52 -2.76
CA SER A 691 34.72 48.00 -3.48
C SER A 691 34.37 47.05 -4.63
N LYS A 692 33.06 46.80 -4.75
CA LYS A 692 32.35 46.17 -5.88
C LYS A 692 32.50 44.64 -6.00
N LEU A 693 31.46 43.93 -5.56
CA LEU A 693 30.69 42.96 -6.37
C LEU A 693 29.61 42.33 -5.46
N ASN A 694 28.54 43.10 -5.22
CA ASN A 694 27.23 42.51 -4.96
C ASN A 694 26.55 42.41 -6.34
N GLU A 695 26.31 41.19 -6.83
CA GLU A 695 25.18 40.82 -7.69
C GLU A 695 25.13 39.28 -7.87
N HIS A 696 23.91 38.75 -7.87
CA HIS A 696 23.44 37.40 -7.50
C HIS A 696 23.64 36.25 -8.51
N PRO A 697 23.47 34.96 -8.10
CA PRO A 697 22.99 33.87 -8.97
C PRO A 697 21.54 33.40 -8.67
N ALA A 698 20.91 33.82 -7.57
CA ALA A 698 19.52 33.44 -7.25
C ALA A 698 18.46 34.19 -8.10
N SER A 699 18.80 35.36 -8.65
CA SER A 699 17.90 36.14 -9.51
C SER A 699 17.71 35.53 -10.90
N ASP A 700 18.71 34.81 -11.41
CA ASP A 700 18.72 34.32 -12.80
C ASP A 700 17.77 33.15 -13.04
N TRP A 701 17.57 32.29 -12.05
CA TRP A 701 16.67 31.14 -12.17
C TRP A 701 15.19 31.57 -12.17
N LEU A 702 14.79 32.41 -11.20
CA LEU A 702 13.43 32.96 -11.15
C LEU A 702 13.15 33.88 -12.34
N ALA A 703 14.14 34.66 -12.81
CA ALA A 703 14.00 35.48 -14.00
C ALA A 703 13.75 34.64 -15.27
N ARG A 704 14.40 33.47 -15.39
CA ARG A 704 14.19 32.55 -16.52
C ARG A 704 12.78 31.93 -16.51
N ILE A 705 12.34 31.39 -15.37
CA ILE A 705 10.98 30.84 -15.24
C ILE A 705 9.93 31.91 -15.54
N ARG A 706 10.14 33.13 -15.04
CA ARG A 706 9.24 34.25 -15.30
C ARG A 706 9.19 34.62 -16.78
N ALA A 707 10.33 34.61 -17.48
CA ALA A 707 10.37 34.88 -18.92
C ALA A 707 9.67 33.79 -19.74
N ASP A 708 9.83 32.52 -19.35
CA ASP A 708 9.18 31.38 -20.01
C ASP A 708 7.66 31.42 -19.82
N LEU A 709 7.19 31.73 -18.60
CA LEU A 709 5.76 31.89 -18.31
C LEU A 709 5.14 33.08 -19.07
N VAL A 710 5.82 34.23 -19.13
CA VAL A 710 5.35 35.38 -19.93
C VAL A 710 5.20 34.99 -21.40
N THR A 711 6.17 34.25 -21.93
CA THR A 711 6.16 33.80 -23.33
C THR A 711 4.98 32.87 -23.61
N ARG A 712 4.71 31.90 -22.73
CA ARG A 712 3.60 30.96 -22.87
C ARG A 712 2.24 31.63 -22.70
N ILE A 713 2.09 32.50 -21.69
CA ILE A 713 0.85 33.24 -21.49
C ILE A 713 0.55 34.09 -22.72
N ALA A 714 1.55 34.72 -23.32
CA ALA A 714 1.37 35.47 -24.56
C ALA A 714 0.94 34.58 -25.74
N GLN A 715 1.49 33.37 -25.87
CA GLN A 715 1.09 32.41 -26.91
C GLN A 715 -0.36 31.96 -26.76
N GLU A 716 -0.81 31.75 -25.53
CA GLU A 716 -2.16 31.24 -25.23
C GLU A 716 -3.24 32.33 -25.29
N THR A 717 -2.91 33.54 -24.85
CA THR A 717 -3.87 34.66 -24.75
C THR A 717 -3.85 35.59 -25.95
N GLY A 718 -2.77 35.56 -26.74
CA GLY A 718 -2.50 36.53 -27.81
C GLY A 718 -2.12 37.93 -27.31
N VAL A 719 -1.94 38.11 -26.00
CA VAL A 719 -1.49 39.38 -25.41
C VAL A 719 0.00 39.57 -25.70
N ASP A 720 0.37 40.77 -26.14
CA ASP A 720 1.76 41.15 -26.38
C ASP A 720 2.62 40.90 -25.10
N PRO A 721 3.69 40.08 -25.17
CA PRO A 721 4.55 39.78 -24.03
C PRO A 721 5.06 41.03 -23.30
N ALA A 722 5.29 42.13 -24.03
CA ALA A 722 5.75 43.39 -23.45
C ALA A 722 4.71 44.08 -22.55
N LYS A 723 3.44 43.69 -22.65
CA LYS A 723 2.33 44.21 -21.83
C LYS A 723 2.00 43.32 -20.63
N ILE A 724 2.57 42.11 -20.55
CA ILE A 724 2.38 41.20 -19.42
C ILE A 724 3.36 41.61 -18.32
N THR A 725 2.85 42.29 -17.30
CA THR A 725 3.63 42.73 -16.15
C THR A 725 3.49 41.78 -14.97
N GLY A 726 4.35 41.92 -13.96
CA GLY A 726 4.27 41.15 -12.72
C GLY A 726 2.91 41.18 -12.02
N GLN A 727 2.22 42.30 -12.13
CA GLN A 727 0.93 42.56 -11.50
C GLN A 727 -0.27 42.22 -12.39
N SER A 728 -0.05 41.81 -13.64
CA SER A 728 -1.14 41.48 -14.56
C SER A 728 -1.91 40.28 -14.03
N HIS A 729 -3.19 40.49 -13.72
CA HIS A 729 -4.03 39.46 -13.14
C HIS A 729 -4.36 38.40 -14.20
N PHE A 730 -4.05 37.12 -13.91
CA PHE A 730 -4.18 36.04 -14.89
C PHE A 730 -5.58 35.95 -15.50
N THR A 731 -6.61 35.97 -14.67
CA THR A 731 -8.00 35.89 -15.15
C THR A 731 -8.57 37.22 -15.63
N ASN A 732 -8.42 38.30 -14.87
CA ASN A 732 -9.10 39.57 -15.17
C ASN A 732 -8.42 40.38 -16.28
N ASP A 733 -7.09 40.36 -16.36
CA ASP A 733 -6.33 41.18 -17.32
C ASP A 733 -5.87 40.37 -18.54
N LEU A 734 -5.53 39.09 -18.34
CA LEU A 734 -4.99 38.22 -19.38
C LEU A 734 -6.02 37.20 -19.91
N GLY A 735 -7.22 37.11 -19.31
CA GLY A 735 -8.30 36.24 -19.79
C GLY A 735 -8.03 34.75 -19.61
N LEU A 736 -7.08 34.35 -18.75
CA LEU A 736 -6.78 32.96 -18.48
C LEU A 736 -7.81 32.35 -17.51
N ASP A 737 -8.58 31.39 -18.02
CA ASP A 737 -9.44 30.54 -17.19
C ASP A 737 -8.62 29.54 -16.35
N VAL A 738 -9.29 28.92 -15.38
CA VAL A 738 -8.64 28.03 -14.41
C VAL A 738 -7.99 26.83 -15.09
N PHE A 739 -8.62 26.26 -16.12
CA PHE A 739 -8.10 25.08 -16.83
C PHE A 739 -6.87 25.40 -17.67
N THR A 740 -6.84 26.58 -18.31
CA THR A 740 -5.69 27.04 -19.08
C THR A 740 -4.50 27.34 -18.17
N ARG A 741 -4.76 27.91 -16.98
CA ARG A 741 -3.72 28.14 -15.96
C ARG A 741 -3.14 26.83 -15.43
N GLU A 742 -4.00 25.85 -15.15
CA GLU A 742 -3.60 24.52 -14.70
C GLU A 742 -2.68 23.84 -15.71
N ARG A 743 -3.06 23.81 -16.99
CA ARG A 743 -2.20 23.26 -18.03
C ARG A 743 -0.85 23.99 -18.15
N ILE A 744 -0.84 25.32 -18.19
CA ILE A 744 0.41 26.10 -18.29
C ILE A 744 1.35 25.78 -17.12
N PHE A 745 0.82 25.67 -15.89
CA PHE A 745 1.63 25.36 -14.72
C PHE A 745 2.06 23.90 -14.67
N GLU A 746 1.23 22.94 -15.06
CA GLU A 746 1.63 21.53 -15.16
C GLU A 746 2.76 21.32 -16.17
N GLU A 747 2.69 21.97 -17.33
CA GLU A 747 3.76 21.95 -18.32
C GLU A 747 5.06 22.58 -17.80
N GLU A 748 4.95 23.64 -16.98
CA GLU A 748 6.12 24.29 -16.40
C GLU A 748 6.72 23.48 -15.25
N ILE A 749 5.90 22.79 -14.45
CA ILE A 749 6.34 21.81 -13.45
C ILE A 749 7.06 20.64 -14.12
N GLY A 750 6.57 20.17 -15.26
CA GLY A 750 7.23 19.11 -16.04
C GLY A 750 8.64 19.50 -16.50
N ARG A 751 8.88 20.77 -16.79
CA ARG A 751 10.22 21.30 -17.18
C ARG A 751 11.07 21.68 -15.98
N ASN A 752 10.44 22.12 -14.90
CA ASN A 752 11.08 22.58 -13.67
C ASN A 752 10.49 21.83 -12.45
N PRO A 753 10.91 20.57 -12.19
CA PRO A 753 10.30 19.73 -11.14
C PRO A 753 10.36 20.32 -9.73
N LYS A 754 11.26 21.28 -9.48
CA LYS A 754 11.34 22.05 -8.22
C LYS A 754 10.07 22.86 -7.93
N LEU A 755 9.27 23.22 -8.94
CA LEU A 755 7.98 23.91 -8.76
C LEU A 755 6.87 23.00 -8.21
N ALA A 756 7.03 21.66 -8.28
CA ALA A 756 6.03 20.70 -7.79
C ALA A 756 5.75 20.83 -6.28
N PHE A 757 6.71 21.36 -5.50
CA PHE A 757 6.56 21.58 -4.06
C PHE A 757 5.47 22.62 -3.73
N ALA A 758 5.17 23.55 -4.63
CA ALA A 758 4.11 24.53 -4.46
C ALA A 758 2.70 23.95 -4.73
N GLY A 759 2.59 22.75 -5.31
CA GLY A 759 1.35 21.98 -5.43
C GLY A 759 0.14 22.78 -5.96
N ARG A 760 -1.02 22.64 -5.29
CA ARG A 760 -2.26 23.38 -5.62
C ARG A 760 -2.18 24.89 -5.33
N GLU A 761 -1.17 25.37 -4.61
CA GLU A 761 -1.03 26.80 -4.28
C GLU A 761 -0.67 27.65 -5.51
N LEU A 762 -0.07 27.04 -6.54
CA LEU A 762 0.18 27.66 -7.85
C LEU A 762 -1.11 28.11 -8.55
N LEU A 763 -2.24 27.44 -8.30
CA LEU A 763 -3.54 27.85 -8.86
C LEU A 763 -4.20 28.98 -8.08
N ASN A 764 -3.75 29.24 -6.85
CA ASN A 764 -4.28 30.27 -5.98
C ASN A 764 -3.60 31.64 -6.18
N VAL A 765 -2.43 31.70 -6.82
CA VAL A 765 -1.79 32.97 -7.15
C VAL A 765 -2.50 33.69 -8.28
N SER A 766 -2.69 34.99 -8.16
CA SER A 766 -3.49 35.77 -9.12
C SER A 766 -2.64 36.47 -10.19
N ASN A 767 -1.32 36.55 -10.00
CA ASN A 767 -0.36 37.22 -10.91
C ASN A 767 1.07 36.65 -10.75
N LEU A 768 1.99 37.07 -11.64
CA LEU A 768 3.37 36.58 -11.68
C LEU A 768 4.23 37.03 -10.49
N ASP A 769 3.92 38.16 -9.87
CA ASP A 769 4.64 38.63 -8.68
C ASP A 769 4.27 37.83 -7.43
N GLU A 770 3.01 37.45 -7.28
CA GLU A 770 2.57 36.49 -6.25
C GLU A 770 3.20 35.12 -6.48
N LEU A 771 3.28 34.68 -7.74
CA LEU A 771 3.97 33.44 -8.10
C LEU A 771 5.46 33.48 -7.77
N SER A 772 6.12 34.64 -7.91
CA SER A 772 7.56 34.78 -7.60
C SER A 772 7.86 34.82 -6.10
N LYS A 773 6.84 35.07 -5.27
CA LYS A 773 6.96 35.09 -3.79
C LYS A 773 6.71 33.72 -3.17
N LEU A 774 5.85 32.93 -3.81
CA LEU A 774 5.66 31.52 -3.53
C LEU A 774 6.93 30.76 -3.94
#